data_AF-A0A2I1C3Z9-F1
#
_entry.id   AF-A0A2I1C3Z9-F1
#
_cell.length_a   1.000
_cell.length_b   1.000
_cell.length_c   1.000
_cell.angle_alpha   90.00
_cell.angle_beta   90.00
_cell.angle_gamma   90.00
#
_symmetry.space_group_name_H-M   'P 1'
#
loop_
_entity.id
_entity.type
_entity.pdbx_description
1 polymer ?
#
loop_
_entity_poly.entity_id
_entity_poly.type
_entity_poly.pdbx_seq_one_letter_code
_entity_poly.pdbx_strand_id
1 'polypeptide(L)'
;MATPTRVLFLANSEHGQTNIILAITHELLVRGDVDVHIASFPALERRVNKLLNDNAPSYNDSFRSRIHFHPIRGPSNTDVFIRTGKRGAFHPPGYSGAVLGFQSLCEDIWGWTEDEYVDIYQCCMEIINSVQPSVIAADFFFLQGRDAAYNAGYTAILINTTSLTHIVLGLQPHSAALWKYPLPGTGFPYPLPPHLIPLNTLAVLKTAKMYHGSGRRREIREWRIRHKIHGRFPFADAWRPDRFHLSPALKELDWPMDVPDNILPCGPILLPTASVEKQDPELASWLRKAPTVLVNLGTLYAPDPTVAENIALGLKMFLASWKGEKVQILWKLPKHPHDEENVYAQSIKPLQAEVETDSARIRPWFEVEPMAMLQTGQIICSVHHGGANSWYEAIQNGVTHVVLPAWQDCYENAARAEWLGIGVYGNKSRAPNIDAKKLSKALLKVMGNKSYKTKALELAKLCHRKEGRVAAAEKIVELALNPEKMTMHMPEVKVEDTKCPLYEIKNRTGMVLQTAQPPETKSKAARVPILRDIKETLVVTTLCNAWFLFPIIGYSLLLVPRLRLFALLYILYIKYLAKAHKTGTLSLRNDRFRKSWIWKAYTSYFPLRLYRSAPLSPRKKYIFGYHPHGIALRGAVGTLAADVAGFSELFPGITNTLLMKDEAFYQPLYREYLLSTGVSGVSRSSCIRHLTRGGHDGQGMGRAITITVGGSREYNIARPGTMEVVVRIRKGFVRVAVETGADLVPVIAFGENELFGRVDVSSSSVPGLVARVWEWAVGHKVAFSTGRFNIFCPYRRPVDVVVGKPIAVTQQRWDPDQKYIDQLQGEYIKALEKLWDDWRDTFGVDRSVRFEVVE
;
A
#
# COMPACT_ATOMS: atom_id res chain seq x y z
N MET A 1 27.83 -28.45 -3.00
CA MET A 1 28.20 -27.12 -3.51
C MET A 1 27.05 -26.18 -3.17
N ALA A 2 27.32 -25.00 -2.61
CA ALA A 2 26.27 -24.01 -2.39
C ALA A 2 25.67 -23.61 -3.74
N THR A 3 24.34 -23.53 -3.85
CA THR A 3 23.67 -23.03 -5.05
C THR A 3 24.11 -21.59 -5.30
N PRO A 4 24.54 -21.24 -6.54
CA PRO A 4 24.98 -19.88 -6.85
C PRO A 4 23.84 -18.88 -6.63
N THR A 5 24.18 -17.69 -6.11
CA THR A 5 23.20 -16.61 -5.90
C THR A 5 22.77 -16.06 -7.26
N ARG A 6 21.49 -16.24 -7.59
CA ARG A 6 20.90 -15.79 -8.86
C ARG A 6 20.03 -14.57 -8.63
N VAL A 7 20.37 -13.46 -9.28
CA VAL A 7 19.59 -12.22 -9.27
C VAL A 7 18.86 -12.11 -10.60
N LEU A 8 17.53 -12.07 -10.58
CA LEU A 8 16.71 -11.83 -11.77
C LEU A 8 16.16 -10.40 -11.77
N PHE A 9 16.53 -9.63 -12.80
CA PHE A 9 15.92 -8.35 -13.11
C PHE A 9 14.73 -8.53 -14.05
N LEU A 10 13.57 -8.00 -13.69
CA LEU A 10 12.39 -7.90 -14.56
C LEU A 10 12.17 -6.43 -14.93
N ALA A 11 12.32 -6.09 -16.20
CA ALA A 11 12.36 -4.69 -16.63
C ALA A 11 11.73 -4.44 -18.00
N ASN A 12 11.16 -3.25 -18.19
CA ASN A 12 10.94 -2.73 -19.54
C ASN A 12 12.27 -2.41 -20.24
N SER A 13 12.23 -1.84 -21.46
CA SER A 13 13.42 -1.51 -22.27
C SER A 13 13.78 -0.02 -22.32
N GLU A 14 12.96 0.86 -21.74
CA GLU A 14 13.18 2.31 -21.82
C GLU A 14 14.46 2.74 -21.10
N HIS A 15 15.21 3.66 -21.71
CA HIS A 15 16.49 4.14 -21.18
C HIS A 15 16.34 4.76 -19.77
N GLY A 16 15.27 5.52 -19.57
CA GLY A 16 14.93 6.13 -18.28
C GLY A 16 14.82 5.13 -17.13
N GLN A 17 14.40 3.90 -17.43
CA GLN A 17 14.13 2.87 -16.42
C GLN A 17 15.32 1.90 -16.28
N THR A 18 15.92 1.52 -17.40
CA THR A 18 16.93 0.45 -17.46
C THR A 18 18.35 0.89 -17.15
N ASN A 19 18.68 2.19 -17.20
CA ASN A 19 20.02 2.67 -16.84
C ASN A 19 20.44 2.23 -15.43
N ILE A 20 19.49 2.26 -14.48
CA ILE A 20 19.71 1.85 -13.09
C ILE A 20 20.01 0.34 -13.01
N ILE A 21 19.27 -0.47 -13.78
CA ILE A 21 19.45 -1.92 -13.82
C ILE A 21 20.79 -2.29 -14.44
N LEU A 22 21.17 -1.62 -15.54
CA LEU A 22 22.47 -1.80 -16.18
C LEU A 22 23.61 -1.37 -15.25
N ALA A 23 23.45 -0.26 -14.50
CA ALA A 23 24.43 0.19 -13.52
C ALA A 23 24.63 -0.83 -12.38
N ILE A 24 23.54 -1.39 -11.86
CA ILE A 24 23.60 -2.44 -10.82
C ILE A 24 24.18 -3.74 -11.39
N THR A 25 23.82 -4.09 -12.63
CA THR A 25 24.36 -5.26 -13.33
C THR A 25 25.88 -5.20 -13.41
N HIS A 26 26.44 -4.04 -13.77
CA HIS A 26 27.88 -3.84 -13.77
C HIS A 26 28.51 -4.19 -12.41
N GLU A 27 27.98 -3.63 -11.32
CA GLU A 27 28.53 -3.85 -9.98
C GLU A 27 28.42 -5.31 -9.53
N LEU A 28 27.31 -5.99 -9.84
CA LEU A 28 27.16 -7.43 -9.57
C LEU A 28 28.17 -8.28 -10.36
N LEU A 29 28.49 -7.89 -11.59
CA LEU A 29 29.48 -8.58 -12.41
C LEU A 29 30.91 -8.35 -11.92
N VAL A 30 31.23 -7.11 -11.49
CA VAL A 30 32.51 -6.76 -10.84
C VAL A 30 32.71 -7.56 -9.56
N ARG A 31 31.65 -7.76 -8.75
CA ARG A 31 31.71 -8.54 -7.50
C ARG A 31 32.14 -9.99 -7.73
N GLY A 32 31.75 -10.59 -8.86
CA GLY A 32 32.32 -11.84 -9.35
C GLY A 32 31.67 -13.14 -8.86
N ASP A 33 30.66 -13.08 -7.99
CA ASP A 33 30.07 -14.23 -7.29
C ASP A 33 28.53 -14.26 -7.35
N VAL A 34 27.95 -13.57 -8.33
CA VAL A 34 26.51 -13.54 -8.60
C VAL A 34 26.26 -13.88 -10.07
N ASP A 35 25.27 -14.74 -10.31
CA ASP A 35 24.69 -14.99 -11.62
C ASP A 35 23.57 -13.96 -11.86
N VAL A 36 23.78 -13.10 -12.86
CA VAL A 36 22.87 -12.00 -13.20
C VAL A 36 22.01 -12.41 -14.40
N HIS A 37 20.71 -12.43 -14.18
CA HIS A 37 19.71 -12.67 -15.22
C HIS A 37 18.92 -11.39 -15.49
N ILE A 38 18.79 -10.99 -16.75
CA ILE A 38 17.99 -9.83 -17.16
C ILE A 38 16.89 -10.30 -18.09
N ALA A 39 15.65 -10.20 -17.63
CA ALA A 39 14.47 -10.43 -18.44
C ALA A 39 13.87 -9.09 -18.89
N SER A 40 13.96 -8.82 -20.20
CA SER A 40 13.51 -7.56 -20.80
C SER A 40 13.23 -7.73 -22.30
N PHE A 41 12.69 -6.69 -22.94
CA PHE A 41 12.42 -6.70 -24.37
C PHE A 41 13.73 -6.68 -25.20
N PRO A 42 13.76 -7.29 -26.40
CA PRO A 42 14.98 -7.45 -27.21
C PRO A 42 15.78 -6.16 -27.46
N ALA A 43 15.12 -5.00 -27.48
CA ALA A 43 15.77 -3.71 -27.64
C ALA A 43 16.85 -3.42 -26.56
N LEU A 44 16.74 -4.01 -25.36
CA LEU A 44 17.71 -3.80 -24.28
C LEU A 44 19.01 -4.60 -24.47
N GLU A 45 18.99 -5.71 -25.21
CA GLU A 45 20.12 -6.64 -25.34
C GLU A 45 21.37 -5.95 -25.93
N ARG A 46 21.18 -5.10 -26.95
CA ARG A 46 22.27 -4.31 -27.55
C ARG A 46 22.98 -3.43 -26.53
N ARG A 47 22.23 -2.89 -25.56
CA ARG A 47 22.75 -2.00 -24.52
C ARG A 47 23.48 -2.77 -23.42
N VAL A 48 23.01 -3.98 -23.10
CA VAL A 48 23.76 -4.92 -22.25
C VAL A 48 25.10 -5.22 -22.91
N ASN A 49 25.11 -5.58 -24.20
CA ASN A 49 26.35 -5.86 -24.92
C ASN A 49 27.31 -4.65 -24.97
N LYS A 50 26.79 -3.44 -25.19
CA LYS A 50 27.61 -2.20 -25.13
C LYS A 50 28.24 -2.02 -23.75
N LEU A 51 27.44 -2.09 -22.67
CA LEU A 51 27.94 -1.99 -21.29
C LEU A 51 29.08 -2.98 -21.01
N LEU A 52 28.90 -4.23 -21.44
CA LEU A 52 29.88 -5.29 -21.24
C LEU A 52 31.17 -5.04 -22.01
N ASN A 53 31.08 -4.59 -23.26
CA ASN A 53 32.24 -4.33 -24.11
C ASN A 53 33.02 -3.09 -23.64
N ASP A 54 32.32 -2.03 -23.25
CA ASP A 54 32.94 -0.77 -22.82
C ASP A 54 33.73 -0.93 -21.53
N ASN A 55 33.24 -1.79 -20.63
CA ASN A 55 33.78 -2.03 -19.29
C ASN A 55 34.42 -3.42 -19.13
N ALA A 56 34.74 -4.12 -20.23
CA ALA A 56 35.33 -5.46 -20.18
C ALA A 56 36.54 -5.60 -19.22
N PRO A 57 37.46 -4.61 -19.12
CA PRO A 57 38.59 -4.69 -18.18
C PRO A 57 38.21 -4.71 -16.70
N SER A 58 36.99 -4.31 -16.34
CA SER A 58 36.52 -4.29 -14.95
C SER A 58 36.01 -5.65 -14.46
N TYR A 59 35.87 -6.64 -15.34
CA TYR A 59 35.27 -7.93 -15.01
C TYR A 59 36.31 -9.05 -14.96
N ASN A 60 36.05 -10.07 -14.14
CA ASN A 60 36.85 -11.30 -14.15
C ASN A 60 36.56 -12.15 -15.39
N ASP A 61 37.46 -13.06 -15.77
CA ASP A 61 37.34 -13.86 -17.01
C ASP A 61 36.04 -14.68 -17.13
N SER A 62 35.44 -15.03 -15.99
CA SER A 62 34.18 -15.79 -15.92
C SER A 62 32.90 -14.97 -16.16
N PHE A 63 32.98 -13.64 -16.29
CA PHE A 63 31.77 -12.81 -16.29
C PHE A 63 30.76 -13.16 -17.39
N ARG A 64 31.24 -13.60 -18.56
CA ARG A 64 30.39 -14.01 -19.69
C ARG A 64 29.53 -15.22 -19.38
N SER A 65 29.97 -16.12 -18.49
CA SER A 65 29.16 -17.28 -18.09
C SER A 65 28.14 -16.95 -16.99
N ARG A 66 28.22 -15.75 -16.40
CA ARG A 66 27.36 -15.31 -15.28
C ARG A 66 26.31 -14.28 -15.68
N ILE A 67 26.34 -13.76 -16.91
CA ILE A 67 25.35 -12.80 -17.42
C ILE A 67 24.44 -13.48 -18.44
N HIS A 68 23.14 -13.41 -18.20
CA HIS A 68 22.13 -14.07 -19.04
C HIS A 68 21.02 -13.10 -19.40
N PHE A 69 20.77 -12.94 -20.70
CA PHE A 69 19.65 -12.14 -21.20
C PHE A 69 18.50 -13.07 -21.60
N HIS A 70 17.29 -12.76 -21.12
CA HIS A 70 16.06 -13.50 -21.40
C HIS A 70 15.09 -12.58 -22.14
N PRO A 71 14.88 -12.76 -23.45
CA PRO A 71 14.01 -11.88 -24.22
C PRO A 71 12.54 -12.08 -23.83
N ILE A 72 11.87 -10.97 -23.51
CA ILE A 72 10.43 -10.93 -23.25
C ILE A 72 9.69 -10.70 -24.58
N ARG A 73 8.66 -11.51 -24.82
CA ARG A 73 7.74 -11.39 -25.96
C ARG A 73 6.70 -10.30 -25.76
N GLY A 74 6.14 -9.79 -26.86
CA GLY A 74 5.14 -8.72 -26.85
C GLY A 74 5.74 -7.31 -26.92
N PRO A 75 4.90 -6.27 -26.93
CA PRO A 75 5.33 -4.88 -27.10
C PRO A 75 5.86 -4.27 -25.79
N SER A 76 6.94 -3.51 -25.91
CA SER A 76 7.46 -2.67 -24.84
C SER A 76 6.55 -1.48 -24.54
N ASN A 77 6.82 -0.78 -23.43
CA ASN A 77 6.17 0.49 -23.10
C ASN A 77 6.32 1.53 -24.22
N THR A 78 7.51 1.61 -24.84
CA THR A 78 7.76 2.50 -25.98
C THR A 78 6.89 2.12 -27.18
N ASP A 79 6.80 0.83 -27.51
CA ASP A 79 5.97 0.36 -28.64
C ASP A 79 4.50 0.70 -28.42
N VAL A 80 4.01 0.50 -27.19
CA VAL A 80 2.65 0.85 -26.79
C VAL A 80 2.41 2.36 -26.86
N PHE A 81 3.36 3.16 -26.37
CA PHE A 81 3.24 4.62 -26.40
C PHE A 81 3.23 5.17 -27.83
N ILE A 82 4.07 4.64 -28.72
CA ILE A 82 4.12 5.05 -30.14
C ILE A 82 2.76 4.87 -30.83
N ARG A 83 1.99 3.83 -30.48
CA ARG A 83 0.63 3.59 -31.04
C ARG A 83 -0.34 4.74 -30.78
N THR A 84 -0.09 5.58 -29.77
CA THR A 84 -0.92 6.75 -29.47
C THR A 84 -0.76 7.88 -30.48
N GLY A 85 0.31 7.86 -31.29
CA GLY A 85 0.68 8.94 -32.21
C GLY A 85 1.16 10.23 -31.51
N LYS A 86 1.30 10.24 -30.18
CA LYS A 86 1.75 11.41 -29.42
C LYS A 86 3.26 11.56 -29.49
N ARG A 87 3.75 12.81 -29.59
CA ARG A 87 5.18 13.16 -29.56
C ARG A 87 5.86 12.96 -28.20
N GLY A 88 5.06 12.85 -27.14
CA GLY A 88 5.50 12.74 -25.76
C GLY A 88 4.33 12.94 -24.80
N ALA A 89 4.52 12.61 -23.51
CA ALA A 89 3.49 12.74 -22.47
C ALA A 89 3.31 14.20 -21.99
N PHE A 90 3.40 15.16 -22.92
CA PHE A 90 3.44 16.59 -22.63
C PHE A 90 2.14 17.07 -22.00
N HIS A 91 2.26 17.84 -20.91
CA HIS A 91 1.13 18.52 -20.30
C HIS A 91 1.57 19.83 -19.64
N PRO A 92 0.70 20.85 -19.53
CA PRO A 92 1.02 22.08 -18.79
C PRO A 92 1.25 21.79 -17.29
N PRO A 93 1.96 22.66 -16.56
CA PRO A 93 2.03 22.57 -15.10
C PRO A 93 0.73 23.05 -14.44
N GLY A 94 0.73 23.09 -13.11
CA GLY A 94 -0.40 23.51 -12.27
C GLY A 94 -1.39 22.39 -11.97
N TYR A 95 -2.47 22.74 -11.25
CA TYR A 95 -3.49 21.79 -10.80
C TYR A 95 -4.11 21.00 -11.96
N SER A 96 -4.67 21.67 -12.97
CA SER A 96 -5.34 21.01 -14.09
C SER A 96 -4.35 20.20 -14.92
N GLY A 97 -3.15 20.75 -15.13
CA GLY A 97 -2.07 20.11 -15.86
C GLY A 97 -1.58 18.82 -15.23
N ALA A 98 -1.36 18.81 -13.91
CA ALA A 98 -0.98 17.60 -13.17
C ALA A 98 -2.04 16.50 -13.32
N VAL A 99 -3.32 16.83 -13.20
CA VAL A 99 -4.41 15.85 -13.37
C VAL A 99 -4.41 15.23 -14.78
N LEU A 100 -4.21 16.06 -15.82
CA LEU A 100 -4.08 15.59 -17.20
C LEU A 100 -2.86 14.68 -17.38
N GLY A 101 -1.72 15.06 -16.81
CA GLY A 101 -0.53 14.22 -16.83
C GLY A 101 -0.79 12.84 -16.23
N PHE A 102 -1.45 12.76 -15.07
CA PHE A 102 -1.72 11.48 -14.42
C PHE A 102 -2.74 10.65 -15.19
N GLN A 103 -3.67 11.30 -15.89
CA GLN A 103 -4.60 10.63 -16.79
C GLN A 103 -3.85 10.01 -17.98
N SER A 104 -2.96 10.76 -18.63
CA SER A 104 -2.08 10.28 -19.70
C SER A 104 -1.23 9.08 -19.25
N LEU A 105 -0.70 9.10 -18.02
CA LEU A 105 0.01 7.94 -17.45
C LEU A 105 -0.87 6.68 -17.36
N CYS A 106 -2.16 6.82 -17.06
CA CYS A 106 -3.06 5.67 -16.99
C CYS A 106 -3.52 5.19 -18.37
N GLU A 107 -3.76 6.11 -19.31
CA GLU A 107 -4.38 5.82 -20.61
C GLU A 107 -3.35 5.50 -21.70
N ASP A 108 -2.24 6.23 -21.75
CA ASP A 108 -1.25 6.14 -22.83
C ASP A 108 -0.12 5.15 -22.51
N ILE A 109 0.35 5.13 -21.25
CA ILE A 109 1.48 4.27 -20.85
C ILE A 109 1.02 2.84 -20.57
N TRP A 110 -0.23 2.63 -20.13
CA TRP A 110 -0.76 1.27 -19.93
C TRP A 110 -1.53 0.74 -21.14
N GLY A 111 -1.17 1.13 -22.36
CA GLY A 111 -1.90 0.86 -23.60
C GLY A 111 -1.85 -0.58 -24.17
N TRP A 112 -1.41 -1.60 -23.42
CA TRP A 112 -1.42 -3.01 -23.86
C TRP A 112 -2.82 -3.59 -24.08
N THR A 113 -3.04 -4.47 -25.04
CA THR A 113 -4.27 -5.28 -25.08
C THR A 113 -4.28 -6.34 -23.97
N GLU A 114 -5.42 -7.00 -23.76
CA GLU A 114 -5.52 -8.12 -22.83
C GLU A 114 -4.52 -9.24 -23.19
N ASP A 115 -4.50 -9.64 -24.46
CA ASP A 115 -3.61 -10.70 -24.96
C ASP A 115 -2.14 -10.32 -24.77
N GLU A 116 -1.76 -9.08 -25.10
CA GLU A 116 -0.38 -8.59 -24.91
C GLU A 116 0.02 -8.59 -23.43
N TYR A 117 -0.87 -8.14 -22.54
CA TYR A 117 -0.59 -8.11 -21.10
C TYR A 117 -0.39 -9.52 -20.54
N VAL A 118 -1.26 -10.45 -20.92
CA VAL A 118 -1.21 -11.86 -20.46
C VAL A 118 -0.01 -12.58 -21.05
N ASP A 119 0.33 -12.33 -22.31
CA ASP A 119 1.47 -12.96 -22.98
C ASP A 119 2.81 -12.55 -22.36
N ILE A 120 2.99 -11.25 -22.08
CA ILE A 120 4.16 -10.74 -21.35
C ILE A 120 4.22 -11.34 -19.94
N TYR A 121 3.08 -11.43 -19.23
CA TYR A 121 3.00 -12.04 -17.89
C TYR A 121 3.40 -13.52 -17.91
N GLN A 122 2.87 -14.31 -18.86
CA GLN A 122 3.19 -15.73 -19.03
C GLN A 122 4.67 -15.93 -19.34
N CYS A 123 5.24 -15.12 -20.25
CA CYS A 123 6.66 -15.15 -20.55
C CYS A 123 7.52 -14.88 -19.31
N CYS A 124 7.15 -13.89 -18.48
CA CYS A 124 7.83 -13.65 -17.22
C CYS A 124 7.73 -14.85 -16.25
N MET A 125 6.56 -15.50 -16.16
CA MET A 125 6.38 -16.71 -15.35
C MET A 125 7.27 -17.86 -15.82
N GLU A 126 7.34 -18.10 -17.13
CA GLU A 126 8.21 -19.11 -17.76
C GLU A 126 9.69 -18.87 -17.41
N ILE A 127 10.15 -17.61 -17.52
CA ILE A 127 11.52 -17.21 -17.18
C ILE A 127 11.78 -17.42 -15.68
N ILE A 128 10.89 -16.97 -14.79
CA ILE A 128 11.05 -17.14 -13.34
C ILE A 128 11.15 -18.63 -12.99
N ASN A 129 10.29 -19.47 -13.57
CA ASN A 129 10.27 -20.90 -13.33
C ASN A 129 11.54 -21.60 -13.84
N SER A 130 12.10 -21.14 -14.96
CA SER A 130 13.35 -21.66 -15.53
C SER A 130 14.58 -21.24 -14.72
N VAL A 131 14.66 -19.96 -14.34
CA VAL A 131 15.83 -19.38 -13.64
C VAL A 131 15.91 -19.84 -12.18
N GLN A 132 14.76 -19.99 -11.51
CA GLN A 132 14.68 -20.22 -10.05
C GLN A 132 15.58 -19.24 -9.28
N PRO A 133 15.29 -17.92 -9.34
CA PRO A 133 16.17 -16.90 -8.79
C PRO A 133 16.22 -16.94 -7.27
N SER A 134 17.36 -16.58 -6.67
CA SER A 134 17.45 -16.33 -5.22
C SER A 134 16.69 -15.07 -4.83
N VAL A 135 16.69 -14.06 -5.72
CA VAL A 135 15.96 -12.81 -5.55
C VAL A 135 15.50 -12.24 -6.89
N ILE A 136 14.34 -11.59 -6.89
CA ILE A 136 13.84 -10.82 -8.03
C ILE A 136 13.90 -9.33 -7.70
N ALA A 137 14.46 -8.54 -8.61
CA ALA A 137 14.37 -7.09 -8.57
C ALA A 137 13.60 -6.59 -9.80
N ALA A 138 12.48 -5.91 -9.58
CA ALA A 138 11.56 -5.51 -10.65
C ALA A 138 11.50 -4.00 -10.79
N ASP A 139 11.52 -3.52 -12.02
CA ASP A 139 11.20 -2.13 -12.37
C ASP A 139 9.78 -1.77 -11.92
N PHE A 140 9.64 -0.60 -11.28
CA PHE A 140 8.37 -0.06 -10.83
C PHE A 140 7.29 -0.02 -11.91
N PHE A 141 7.65 0.39 -13.13
CA PHE A 141 6.70 0.56 -14.24
C PHE A 141 6.40 -0.73 -15.00
N PHE A 142 7.08 -1.85 -14.69
CA PHE A 142 6.86 -3.12 -15.38
C PHE A 142 5.79 -3.97 -14.68
N LEU A 143 4.51 -3.62 -14.90
CA LEU A 143 3.37 -4.19 -14.18
C LEU A 143 3.30 -5.73 -14.32
N GLN A 144 3.52 -6.25 -15.52
CA GLN A 144 3.41 -7.65 -15.87
C GLN A 144 4.47 -8.49 -15.17
N GLY A 145 5.73 -8.03 -15.17
CA GLY A 145 6.81 -8.69 -14.42
C GLY A 145 6.56 -8.68 -12.92
N ARG A 146 5.99 -7.60 -12.37
CA ARG A 146 5.63 -7.51 -10.95
C ARG A 146 4.48 -8.47 -10.58
N ASP A 147 3.49 -8.61 -11.45
CA ASP A 147 2.43 -9.61 -11.27
C ASP A 147 3.02 -11.03 -11.38
N ALA A 148 3.89 -11.31 -12.34
CA ALA A 148 4.54 -12.62 -12.49
C ALA A 148 5.36 -12.99 -11.25
N ALA A 149 6.21 -12.08 -10.74
CA ALA A 149 6.97 -12.32 -9.52
C ALA A 149 6.08 -12.68 -8.33
N TYR A 150 4.99 -11.94 -8.12
CA TYR A 150 4.04 -12.22 -7.04
C TYR A 150 3.36 -13.58 -7.19
N ASN A 151 2.92 -13.93 -8.41
CA ASN A 151 2.21 -15.18 -8.68
C ASN A 151 3.14 -16.40 -8.68
N ALA A 152 4.43 -16.21 -8.93
CA ALA A 152 5.47 -17.22 -8.75
C ALA A 152 5.92 -17.40 -7.28
N GLY A 153 5.34 -16.63 -6.33
CA GLY A 153 5.64 -16.76 -4.90
C GLY A 153 6.82 -15.91 -4.41
N TYR A 154 7.30 -14.95 -5.21
CA TYR A 154 8.41 -14.07 -4.84
C TYR A 154 7.95 -12.70 -4.34
N THR A 155 8.61 -12.22 -3.29
CA THR A 155 8.58 -10.79 -2.90
C THR A 155 9.70 -10.06 -3.63
N ALA A 156 9.37 -9.42 -4.75
CA ALA A 156 10.36 -8.67 -5.52
C ALA A 156 10.81 -7.37 -4.82
N ILE A 157 12.12 -7.09 -4.90
CA ILE A 157 12.69 -5.75 -4.63
C ILE A 157 12.16 -4.80 -5.70
N LEU A 158 11.62 -3.66 -5.28
CA LEU A 158 11.08 -2.67 -6.22
C LEU A 158 12.15 -1.63 -6.54
N ILE A 159 12.61 -1.61 -7.80
CA ILE A 159 13.54 -0.59 -8.29
C ILE A 159 12.71 0.58 -8.80
N ASN A 160 12.76 1.69 -8.06
CA ASN A 160 12.16 2.94 -8.50
C ASN A 160 13.12 3.65 -9.45
N THR A 161 12.56 4.40 -10.39
CA THR A 161 13.33 5.11 -11.43
C THR A 161 13.23 6.64 -11.30
N THR A 162 12.42 7.11 -10.35
CA THR A 162 12.15 8.52 -10.07
C THR A 162 12.57 8.90 -8.63
N SER A 163 12.28 10.14 -8.24
CA SER A 163 12.64 10.70 -6.93
C SER A 163 11.95 10.01 -5.74
N LEU A 164 12.47 10.18 -4.51
CA LEU A 164 11.88 9.61 -3.29
C LEU A 164 10.45 10.10 -3.06
N THR A 165 10.18 11.34 -3.45
CA THR A 165 8.84 11.95 -3.37
C THR A 165 7.77 11.04 -3.97
N HIS A 166 8.07 10.33 -5.07
CA HIS A 166 7.09 9.47 -5.74
C HIS A 166 6.73 8.22 -4.93
N ILE A 167 7.60 7.83 -4.00
CA ILE A 167 7.44 6.67 -3.14
C ILE A 167 6.75 7.07 -1.83
N VAL A 168 7.18 8.17 -1.20
CA VAL A 168 6.83 8.49 0.20
C VAL A 168 5.82 9.62 0.38
N LEU A 169 5.42 10.35 -0.68
CA LEU A 169 4.51 11.49 -0.57
C LEU A 169 3.20 11.12 0.15
N GLY A 170 2.59 9.99 -0.23
CA GLY A 170 1.35 9.51 0.37
C GLY A 170 1.49 9.01 1.83
N LEU A 171 2.72 8.84 2.31
CA LEU A 171 3.02 8.33 3.66
C LEU A 171 3.26 9.45 4.67
N GLN A 172 3.37 10.70 4.21
CA GLN A 172 3.76 11.80 5.07
C GLN A 172 2.67 12.05 6.15
N PRO A 173 3.06 12.19 7.43
CA PRO A 173 2.12 12.31 8.53
C PRO A 173 1.29 13.60 8.43
N HIS A 174 0.18 13.66 9.17
CA HIS A 174 -0.70 14.85 9.23
C HIS A 174 -1.18 15.35 7.86
N SER A 175 -1.33 14.43 6.90
CA SER A 175 -1.74 14.73 5.53
C SER A 175 -0.83 15.77 4.85
N ALA A 176 0.46 15.79 5.17
CA ALA A 176 1.42 16.77 4.65
C ALA A 176 1.52 16.80 3.11
N ALA A 177 1.13 15.72 2.44
CA ALA A 177 0.97 15.70 0.98
C ALA A 177 0.01 16.79 0.44
N LEU A 178 -0.99 17.21 1.23
CA LEU A 178 -1.99 18.18 0.80
C LEU A 178 -1.46 19.63 0.87
N TRP A 179 -0.66 19.94 1.90
CA TRP A 179 -0.35 21.34 2.25
C TRP A 179 1.14 21.66 2.35
N LYS A 180 2.02 20.68 2.54
CA LYS A 180 3.46 20.91 2.76
C LYS A 180 4.29 20.70 1.51
N TYR A 181 3.99 19.64 0.75
CA TYR A 181 4.78 19.22 -0.39
C TYR A 181 4.00 19.39 -1.70
N PRO A 182 4.64 19.88 -2.77
CA PRO A 182 3.99 20.00 -4.07
C PRO A 182 3.71 18.61 -4.66
N LEU A 183 2.52 18.42 -5.24
CA LEU A 183 2.19 17.21 -5.98
C LEU A 183 3.04 17.14 -7.27
N PRO A 184 3.56 15.96 -7.63
CA PRO A 184 4.11 15.68 -8.95
C PRO A 184 3.29 16.23 -10.12
N GLY A 185 3.97 16.76 -11.13
CA GLY A 185 3.34 17.35 -12.31
C GLY A 185 2.81 18.79 -12.14
N THR A 186 2.72 19.33 -10.92
CA THR A 186 2.21 20.71 -10.72
C THR A 186 3.23 21.79 -11.04
N GLY A 187 4.54 21.52 -10.92
CA GLY A 187 5.59 22.53 -11.04
C GLY A 187 5.52 23.62 -9.96
N PHE A 188 4.79 23.39 -8.87
CA PHE A 188 4.76 24.29 -7.73
C PHE A 188 6.10 24.27 -6.99
N PRO A 189 6.53 25.42 -6.43
CA PRO A 189 7.78 25.48 -5.69
C PRO A 189 7.66 24.82 -4.31
N TYR A 190 8.81 24.50 -3.73
CA TYR A 190 8.94 24.09 -2.34
C TYR A 190 9.82 25.12 -1.57
N PRO A 191 9.45 25.55 -0.35
CA PRO A 191 8.20 25.25 0.37
C PRO A 191 6.96 25.74 -0.36
N LEU A 192 5.83 25.05 -0.17
CA LEU A 192 4.58 25.38 -0.86
C LEU A 192 4.02 26.73 -0.35
N PRO A 193 3.85 27.74 -1.22
CA PRO A 193 3.29 29.03 -0.83
C PRO A 193 1.84 28.88 -0.34
N PRO A 194 1.39 29.65 0.68
CA PRO A 194 0.03 29.53 1.22
C PRO A 194 -1.08 29.65 0.18
N HIS A 195 -0.92 30.52 -0.82
CA HIS A 195 -1.90 30.71 -1.90
C HIS A 195 -1.99 29.51 -2.86
N LEU A 196 -1.01 28.60 -2.89
CA LEU A 196 -1.00 27.38 -3.71
C LEU A 196 -1.48 26.14 -2.94
N ILE A 197 -1.58 26.19 -1.61
CA ILE A 197 -2.06 25.07 -0.78
C ILE A 197 -3.45 24.57 -1.25
N PRO A 198 -4.45 25.43 -1.52
CA PRO A 198 -5.75 24.95 -2.00
C PRO A 198 -5.66 24.23 -3.34
N LEU A 199 -4.86 24.76 -4.29
CA LEU A 199 -4.69 24.16 -5.61
C LEU A 199 -3.93 22.83 -5.54
N ASN A 200 -2.92 22.74 -4.69
CA ASN A 200 -2.20 21.50 -4.45
C ASN A 200 -3.09 20.43 -3.80
N THR A 201 -3.86 20.82 -2.78
CA THR A 201 -4.84 19.94 -2.13
C THR A 201 -5.85 19.40 -3.15
N LEU A 202 -6.39 20.27 -4.00
CA LEU A 202 -7.29 19.86 -5.09
C LEU A 202 -6.61 18.93 -6.08
N ALA A 203 -5.35 19.19 -6.44
CA ALA A 203 -4.56 18.32 -7.32
C ALA A 203 -4.43 16.92 -6.73
N VAL A 204 -4.04 16.80 -5.46
CA VAL A 204 -3.88 15.51 -4.78
C VAL A 204 -5.20 14.75 -4.75
N LEU A 205 -6.29 15.40 -4.31
CA LEU A 205 -7.61 14.75 -4.20
C LEU A 205 -8.16 14.34 -5.58
N LYS A 206 -8.00 15.19 -6.60
CA LYS A 206 -8.53 14.91 -7.95
C LYS A 206 -7.70 13.86 -8.67
N THR A 207 -6.37 13.88 -8.56
CA THR A 207 -5.51 12.81 -9.08
C THR A 207 -5.83 11.49 -8.41
N ALA A 208 -6.00 11.47 -7.08
CA ALA A 208 -6.42 10.26 -6.37
C ALA A 208 -7.79 9.77 -6.87
N LYS A 209 -8.78 10.66 -7.03
CA LYS A 209 -10.10 10.31 -7.57
C LYS A 209 -10.02 9.79 -9.00
N MET A 210 -9.24 10.43 -9.87
CA MET A 210 -9.02 10.01 -11.26
C MET A 210 -8.40 8.61 -11.31
N TYR A 211 -7.34 8.37 -10.53
CA TYR A 211 -6.70 7.06 -10.46
C TYR A 211 -7.66 5.94 -9.98
N HIS A 212 -8.54 6.25 -9.03
CA HIS A 212 -9.55 5.29 -8.54
C HIS A 212 -10.74 5.13 -9.49
N GLY A 213 -11.00 6.12 -10.35
CA GLY A 213 -12.06 6.11 -11.35
C GLY A 213 -11.64 5.62 -12.73
N SER A 214 -10.33 5.49 -13.01
CA SER A 214 -9.77 5.15 -14.31
C SER A 214 -10.39 3.88 -14.92
N GLY A 215 -10.94 4.02 -16.13
CA GLY A 215 -11.46 2.90 -16.92
C GLY A 215 -10.35 1.90 -17.26
N ARG A 216 -9.18 2.42 -17.64
CA ARG A 216 -8.02 1.59 -18.00
C ARG A 216 -7.54 0.68 -16.87
N ARG A 217 -7.46 1.22 -15.65
CA ARG A 217 -7.16 0.42 -14.46
C ARG A 217 -8.21 -0.68 -14.23
N ARG A 218 -9.48 -0.39 -14.52
CA ARG A 218 -10.57 -1.36 -14.37
C ARG A 218 -10.46 -2.49 -15.38
N GLU A 219 -10.18 -2.18 -16.64
CA GLU A 219 -9.94 -3.16 -17.71
C GLU A 219 -8.80 -4.12 -17.32
N ILE A 220 -7.62 -3.60 -16.98
CA ILE A 220 -6.48 -4.46 -16.60
C ILE A 220 -6.83 -5.29 -15.36
N ARG A 221 -7.57 -4.72 -14.41
CA ARG A 221 -8.06 -5.48 -13.26
C ARG A 221 -8.99 -6.62 -13.68
N GLU A 222 -9.89 -6.40 -14.65
CA GLU A 222 -10.77 -7.44 -15.18
C GLU A 222 -10.00 -8.53 -15.93
N TRP A 223 -8.99 -8.17 -16.71
CA TRP A 223 -8.08 -9.12 -17.37
C TRP A 223 -7.39 -10.03 -16.35
N ARG A 224 -6.86 -9.42 -15.29
CA ARG A 224 -6.23 -10.15 -14.17
C ARG A 224 -7.20 -11.08 -13.47
N ILE A 225 -8.47 -10.68 -13.31
CA ILE A 225 -9.51 -11.54 -12.72
C ILE A 225 -9.79 -12.73 -13.65
N ARG A 226 -10.02 -12.50 -14.94
CA ARG A 226 -10.29 -13.55 -15.94
C ARG A 226 -9.16 -14.56 -16.04
N HIS A 227 -7.92 -14.08 -16.01
CA HIS A 227 -6.71 -14.89 -16.14
C HIS A 227 -6.15 -15.38 -14.80
N LYS A 228 -6.91 -15.23 -13.70
CA LYS A 228 -6.54 -15.67 -12.35
C LYS A 228 -5.21 -15.08 -11.84
N ILE A 229 -4.78 -13.94 -12.35
CA ILE A 229 -3.58 -13.23 -11.89
C ILE A 229 -3.87 -12.62 -10.51
N HIS A 230 -3.18 -13.11 -9.49
CA HIS A 230 -3.36 -12.72 -8.10
C HIS A 230 -2.58 -11.42 -7.77
N GLY A 231 -2.76 -10.93 -6.53
CA GLY A 231 -2.09 -9.73 -6.04
C GLY A 231 -2.89 -8.43 -6.12
N ARG A 232 -2.33 -7.37 -5.54
CA ARG A 232 -2.81 -5.98 -5.75
C ARG A 232 -2.35 -5.50 -7.12
N PHE A 233 -3.13 -4.59 -7.70
CA PHE A 233 -2.74 -3.94 -8.96
C PHE A 233 -1.36 -3.30 -8.77
N PRO A 234 -0.34 -3.65 -9.58
CA PRO A 234 1.05 -3.28 -9.27
C PRO A 234 1.27 -1.78 -9.09
N PHE A 235 0.53 -0.92 -9.81
CA PHE A 235 0.67 0.54 -9.66
C PHE A 235 -0.04 1.13 -8.42
N ALA A 236 -0.92 0.38 -7.74
CA ALA A 236 -1.76 0.93 -6.66
C ALA A 236 -1.00 1.29 -5.39
N ASP A 237 0.21 0.75 -5.23
CA ASP A 237 1.01 0.94 -4.02
C ASP A 237 2.42 1.40 -4.43
N ALA A 238 2.64 2.73 -4.44
CA ALA A 238 3.97 3.31 -4.64
C ALA A 238 4.97 2.80 -3.57
N TRP A 239 4.46 2.50 -2.37
CA TRP A 239 5.20 1.88 -1.28
C TRP A 239 4.38 0.76 -0.62
N ARG A 240 5.08 -0.26 -0.09
CA ARG A 240 4.51 -1.32 0.75
C ARG A 240 5.51 -1.73 1.84
N PRO A 241 5.06 -2.09 3.06
CA PRO A 241 5.94 -2.50 4.15
C PRO A 241 6.49 -3.93 4.02
N ASP A 242 5.85 -4.76 3.19
CA ASP A 242 6.20 -6.17 3.00
C ASP A 242 7.14 -6.42 1.82
N ARG A 243 7.83 -5.38 1.34
CA ARG A 243 8.87 -5.48 0.30
C ARG A 243 9.92 -4.40 0.51
N PHE A 244 11.10 -4.63 -0.06
CA PHE A 244 12.17 -3.64 -0.05
C PHE A 244 12.10 -2.74 -1.30
N HIS A 245 12.42 -1.46 -1.15
CA HIS A 245 12.41 -0.47 -2.22
C HIS A 245 13.80 0.13 -2.40
N LEU A 246 14.29 0.14 -3.62
CA LEU A 246 15.49 0.88 -4.01
C LEU A 246 15.06 2.18 -4.67
N SER A 247 15.69 3.28 -4.26
CA SER A 247 15.49 4.60 -4.88
C SER A 247 16.82 5.15 -5.40
N PRO A 248 16.85 5.70 -6.61
CA PRO A 248 18.02 6.35 -7.19
C PRO A 248 18.22 7.77 -6.65
N ALA A 249 17.46 8.19 -5.64
CA ALA A 249 17.64 9.49 -4.99
C ALA A 249 18.43 9.38 -3.69
N LEU A 250 19.09 10.46 -3.30
CA LEU A 250 19.58 10.70 -1.95
C LEU A 250 18.56 11.53 -1.18
N LYS A 251 18.44 11.27 0.13
CA LYS A 251 17.50 12.00 1.00
C LYS A 251 17.81 13.50 1.02
N GLU A 252 19.09 13.85 0.99
CA GLU A 252 19.60 15.22 1.00
C GLU A 252 19.33 15.97 -0.32
N LEU A 253 19.06 15.25 -1.40
CA LEU A 253 18.75 15.83 -2.71
C LEU A 253 17.24 15.98 -2.92
N ASP A 254 16.40 15.42 -2.05
CA ASP A 254 14.95 15.45 -2.16
C ASP A 254 14.31 16.40 -1.12
N TRP A 255 12.99 16.55 -1.17
CA TRP A 255 12.25 17.25 -0.13
C TRP A 255 12.50 16.57 1.23
N PRO A 256 12.48 17.32 2.35
CA PRO A 256 12.76 16.78 3.68
C PRO A 256 11.59 15.95 4.22
N MET A 257 11.34 14.82 3.57
CA MET A 257 10.28 13.85 3.84
C MET A 257 10.75 12.75 4.79
N ASP A 258 9.79 12.17 5.51
CA ASP A 258 10.01 10.96 6.29
C ASP A 258 10.11 9.76 5.35
N VAL A 259 11.14 8.94 5.53
CA VAL A 259 11.46 7.78 4.67
C VAL A 259 11.46 6.53 5.55
N PRO A 260 10.56 5.55 5.30
CA PRO A 260 10.56 4.26 5.99
C PRO A 260 11.85 3.43 5.82
N ASP A 261 12.16 2.60 6.81
CA ASP A 261 13.41 1.81 6.88
C ASP A 261 13.57 0.76 5.76
N ASN A 262 12.47 0.33 5.14
CA ASN A 262 12.50 -0.61 4.01
C ASN A 262 12.68 0.09 2.65
N ILE A 263 13.02 1.38 2.65
CA ILE A 263 13.44 2.13 1.47
C ILE A 263 14.91 2.47 1.62
N LEU A 264 15.72 2.08 0.64
CA LEU A 264 17.10 2.53 0.56
C LEU A 264 17.22 3.68 -0.46
N PRO A 265 17.33 4.95 0.00
CA PRO A 265 17.69 6.09 -0.84
C PRO A 265 19.20 6.07 -1.14
N CYS A 266 19.64 5.16 -2.00
CA CYS A 266 21.03 5.01 -2.38
C CYS A 266 21.33 5.67 -3.73
N GLY A 267 20.79 6.86 -3.99
CA GLY A 267 21.12 7.60 -5.21
C GLY A 267 22.50 8.24 -5.20
N PRO A 268 22.91 8.87 -6.32
CA PRO A 268 22.47 8.54 -7.67
C PRO A 268 22.92 7.14 -8.12
N ILE A 269 22.02 6.39 -8.76
CA ILE A 269 22.38 5.10 -9.39
C ILE A 269 22.63 5.36 -10.88
N LEU A 270 23.90 5.52 -11.26
CA LEU A 270 24.29 5.91 -12.62
C LEU A 270 25.10 4.84 -13.34
N LEU A 271 24.90 4.78 -14.66
CA LEU A 271 25.58 3.86 -15.57
C LEU A 271 27.10 4.16 -15.60
N PRO A 272 27.98 3.16 -15.46
CA PRO A 272 29.39 3.32 -15.74
C PRO A 272 29.63 3.39 -17.25
N THR A 273 30.42 4.36 -17.68
CA THR A 273 30.64 4.68 -19.08
C THR A 273 32.12 4.67 -19.42
N ALA A 274 32.47 4.23 -20.63
CA ALA A 274 33.82 4.47 -21.16
C ALA A 274 34.07 5.98 -21.36
N SER A 275 35.34 6.39 -21.37
CA SER A 275 35.68 7.80 -21.61
C SER A 275 35.24 8.27 -23.00
N VAL A 276 35.03 9.58 -23.17
CA VAL A 276 34.68 10.16 -24.47
C VAL A 276 35.76 9.86 -25.50
N GLU A 277 37.04 9.85 -25.12
CA GLU A 277 38.16 9.52 -26.00
C GLU A 277 38.06 8.11 -26.60
N LYS A 278 37.55 7.14 -25.82
CA LYS A 278 37.40 5.76 -26.30
C LYS A 278 36.18 5.63 -27.23
N GLN A 279 35.14 6.42 -27.00
CA GLN A 279 33.87 6.32 -27.71
C GLN A 279 33.82 7.17 -28.99
N ASP A 280 34.30 8.40 -28.93
CA ASP A 280 34.36 9.37 -30.03
C ASP A 280 35.56 10.32 -29.81
N PRO A 281 36.76 9.96 -30.34
CA PRO A 281 37.96 10.79 -30.21
C PRO A 281 37.81 12.20 -30.80
N GLU A 282 36.98 12.35 -31.85
CA GLU A 282 36.74 13.62 -32.52
C GLU A 282 35.94 14.55 -31.61
N LEU A 283 34.86 14.04 -31.01
CA LEU A 283 34.08 14.79 -30.03
C LEU A 283 34.91 15.11 -28.78
N ALA A 284 35.77 14.19 -28.32
CA ALA A 284 36.68 14.45 -27.20
C ALA A 284 37.62 15.63 -27.51
N SER A 285 38.20 15.65 -28.71
CA SER A 285 39.04 16.76 -29.16
C SER A 285 38.27 18.07 -29.24
N TRP A 286 37.03 18.02 -29.72
CA TRP A 286 36.16 19.19 -29.81
C TRP A 286 35.78 19.75 -28.44
N LEU A 287 35.39 18.90 -27.48
CA LEU A 287 35.03 19.30 -26.11
C LEU A 287 36.18 20.00 -25.37
N ARG A 288 37.44 19.66 -25.69
CA ARG A 288 38.61 20.33 -25.09
C ARG A 288 38.83 21.76 -25.59
N LYS A 289 38.18 22.18 -26.68
CA LYS A 289 38.39 23.51 -27.29
C LYS A 289 37.83 24.64 -26.40
N ALA A 290 36.71 24.42 -25.73
CA ALA A 290 36.10 25.41 -24.84
C ALA A 290 35.04 24.80 -23.91
N PRO A 291 34.74 25.48 -22.79
CA PRO A 291 33.61 25.13 -21.93
C PRO A 291 32.30 25.04 -22.73
N THR A 292 31.52 23.99 -22.50
CA THR A 292 30.38 23.62 -23.33
C THR A 292 29.07 23.65 -22.55
N VAL A 293 28.01 24.18 -23.18
CA VAL A 293 26.62 24.02 -22.76
C VAL A 293 26.05 22.80 -23.46
N LEU A 294 25.66 21.78 -22.69
CA LEU A 294 25.02 20.58 -23.22
C LEU A 294 23.50 20.74 -23.19
N VAL A 295 22.86 20.69 -24.36
CA VAL A 295 21.40 20.69 -24.50
C VAL A 295 20.95 19.26 -24.82
N ASN A 296 20.33 18.61 -23.84
CA ASN A 296 19.84 17.23 -23.97
C ASN A 296 18.48 17.07 -23.27
N LEU A 297 17.40 17.07 -24.06
CA LEU A 297 16.03 16.92 -23.55
C LEU A 297 15.61 15.45 -23.36
N GLY A 298 16.55 14.51 -23.36
CA GLY A 298 16.30 13.09 -23.06
C GLY A 298 16.07 12.24 -24.31
N THR A 299 15.57 11.01 -24.10
CA THR A 299 15.34 10.04 -25.18
C THR A 299 13.91 10.09 -25.73
N LEU A 300 12.95 10.55 -24.93
CA LEU A 300 11.52 10.58 -25.27
C LEU A 300 11.01 11.97 -25.68
N TYR A 301 11.89 12.98 -25.68
CA TYR A 301 11.51 14.35 -26.04
C TYR A 301 11.92 14.63 -27.49
N ALA A 302 10.97 14.51 -28.41
CA ALA A 302 11.08 15.06 -29.76
C ALA A 302 10.34 16.41 -29.81
N PRO A 303 11.04 17.55 -29.76
CA PRO A 303 10.37 18.85 -29.74
C PRO A 303 9.61 19.10 -31.04
N ASP A 304 8.51 19.85 -30.94
CA ASP A 304 7.89 20.46 -32.11
C ASP A 304 8.89 21.41 -32.80
N PRO A 305 8.90 21.50 -34.14
CA PRO A 305 9.80 22.39 -34.87
C PRO A 305 9.83 23.84 -34.36
N THR A 306 8.70 24.38 -33.94
CA THR A 306 8.60 25.74 -33.37
C THR A 306 9.32 25.83 -32.03
N VAL A 307 9.23 24.77 -31.22
CA VAL A 307 9.92 24.68 -29.93
C VAL A 307 11.43 24.53 -30.16
N ALA A 308 11.85 23.72 -31.13
CA ALA A 308 13.25 23.61 -31.53
C ALA A 308 13.82 24.95 -32.01
N GLU A 309 13.09 25.69 -32.86
CA GLU A 309 13.50 27.02 -33.30
C GLU A 309 13.65 28.01 -32.14
N ASN A 310 12.72 27.99 -31.17
CA ASN A 310 12.82 28.82 -29.98
C ASN A 310 14.04 28.47 -29.11
N ILE A 311 14.42 27.19 -29.03
CA ILE A 311 15.66 26.78 -28.36
C ILE A 311 16.87 27.34 -29.11
N ALA A 312 16.94 27.16 -30.43
CA ALA A 312 18.04 27.66 -31.26
C ALA A 312 18.20 29.19 -31.13
N LEU A 313 17.10 29.94 -31.22
CA LEU A 313 17.09 31.39 -31.05
C LEU A 313 17.51 31.79 -29.63
N GLY A 314 17.05 31.08 -28.60
CA GLY A 314 17.43 31.36 -27.21
C GLY A 314 18.91 31.14 -26.95
N LEU A 315 19.50 30.09 -27.53
CA LEU A 315 20.94 29.82 -27.48
C LEU A 315 21.74 30.90 -28.23
N LYS A 316 21.29 31.31 -29.42
CA LYS A 316 21.90 32.42 -30.17
C LYS A 316 21.90 33.72 -29.36
N MET A 317 20.75 34.07 -28.78
CA MET A 317 20.61 35.27 -27.94
C MET A 317 21.51 35.21 -26.70
N PHE A 318 21.67 34.02 -26.10
CA PHE A 318 22.62 33.81 -25.00
C PHE A 318 24.06 34.05 -25.45
N LEU A 319 24.51 33.42 -26.54
CA LEU A 319 25.86 33.58 -27.07
C LEU A 319 26.17 35.05 -27.39
N ALA A 320 25.23 35.77 -28.01
CA ALA A 320 25.39 37.19 -28.32
C ALA A 320 25.46 38.10 -27.08
N SER A 321 24.88 37.67 -25.95
CA SER A 321 24.81 38.46 -24.70
C SER A 321 25.85 38.05 -23.66
N TRP A 322 26.50 36.90 -23.85
CA TRP A 322 27.45 36.34 -22.91
C TRP A 322 28.75 37.14 -22.90
N LYS A 323 29.20 37.55 -21.70
CA LYS A 323 30.42 38.35 -21.50
C LYS A 323 31.55 37.58 -20.82
N GLY A 324 31.36 36.28 -20.58
CA GLY A 324 32.39 35.43 -19.99
C GLY A 324 33.36 34.88 -21.05
N GLU A 325 34.09 33.84 -20.67
CA GLU A 325 34.97 33.10 -21.59
C GLU A 325 34.19 32.52 -22.77
N LYS A 326 34.89 32.22 -23.87
CA LYS A 326 34.30 31.59 -25.04
C LYS A 326 33.62 30.27 -24.62
N VAL A 327 32.37 30.10 -25.04
CA VAL A 327 31.59 28.88 -24.78
C VAL A 327 31.13 28.23 -26.07
N GLN A 328 30.96 26.91 -26.05
CA GLN A 328 30.43 26.12 -27.16
C GLN A 328 29.06 25.54 -26.82
N ILE A 329 28.29 25.16 -27.83
CA ILE A 329 26.98 24.52 -27.68
C ILE A 329 27.03 23.10 -28.25
N LEU A 330 26.67 22.10 -27.44
CA LEU A 330 26.45 20.74 -27.90
C LEU A 330 24.97 20.39 -27.72
N TRP A 331 24.25 20.13 -28.80
CA TRP A 331 22.80 19.93 -28.75
C TRP A 331 22.36 18.61 -29.38
N LYS A 332 21.73 17.77 -28.57
CA LYS A 332 20.99 16.60 -29.03
C LYS A 332 19.57 17.00 -29.45
N LEU A 333 19.24 16.81 -30.72
CA LEU A 333 17.96 17.20 -31.31
C LEU A 333 17.33 16.06 -32.13
N PRO A 334 16.61 15.13 -31.49
CA PRO A 334 15.98 14.01 -32.19
C PRO A 334 14.80 14.47 -33.05
N LYS A 335 14.57 13.79 -34.18
CA LYS A 335 13.41 13.99 -35.06
C LYS A 335 12.26 13.05 -34.67
N HIS A 336 11.00 13.49 -34.77
CA HIS A 336 9.86 12.58 -34.64
C HIS A 336 9.71 11.73 -35.93
N PRO A 337 9.26 10.46 -35.87
CA PRO A 337 9.12 9.61 -37.06
C PRO A 337 8.20 10.16 -38.17
N HIS A 338 7.37 11.15 -37.85
CA HIS A 338 6.44 11.79 -38.79
C HIS A 338 6.88 13.19 -39.23
N ASP A 339 8.07 13.65 -38.84
CA ASP A 339 8.59 14.96 -39.22
C ASP A 339 9.33 14.92 -40.57
N GLU A 340 9.08 15.92 -41.42
CA GLU A 340 9.83 16.11 -42.67
C GLU A 340 11.22 16.72 -42.40
N GLU A 341 12.25 16.26 -43.13
CA GLU A 341 13.63 16.67 -42.89
C GLU A 341 13.87 18.18 -43.06
N ASN A 342 13.21 18.78 -44.06
CA ASN A 342 13.35 20.21 -44.38
C ASN A 342 12.91 21.11 -43.21
N VAL A 343 11.94 20.66 -42.42
CA VAL A 343 11.39 21.41 -41.29
C VAL A 343 12.42 21.54 -40.17
N TYR A 344 13.18 20.48 -39.90
CA TYR A 344 14.21 20.50 -38.86
C TYR A 344 15.46 21.30 -39.25
N ALA A 345 15.81 21.31 -40.55
CA ALA A 345 16.88 22.19 -41.05
C ALA A 345 16.51 23.68 -40.85
N GLN A 346 15.23 24.03 -41.00
CA GLN A 346 14.75 25.38 -40.73
C GLN A 346 14.78 25.73 -39.23
N SER A 347 14.41 24.80 -38.34
CA SER A 347 14.43 25.02 -36.89
C SER A 347 15.81 25.37 -36.33
N ILE A 348 16.90 24.92 -36.96
CA ILE A 348 18.27 25.21 -36.49
C ILE A 348 18.92 26.41 -37.19
N LYS A 349 18.27 27.00 -38.20
CA LYS A 349 18.75 28.16 -38.96
C LYS A 349 19.24 29.32 -38.07
N PRO A 350 18.62 29.63 -36.91
CA PRO A 350 19.17 30.66 -36.03
C PRO A 350 20.62 30.43 -35.59
N LEU A 351 21.06 29.17 -35.44
CA LEU A 351 22.42 28.79 -35.02
C LEU A 351 23.34 28.39 -36.18
N GLN A 352 22.94 28.65 -37.43
CA GLN A 352 23.66 28.17 -38.61
C GLN A 352 25.13 28.66 -38.65
N ALA A 353 25.38 29.93 -38.31
CA ALA A 353 26.73 30.50 -38.31
C ALA A 353 27.61 29.85 -37.23
N GLU A 354 27.05 29.54 -36.06
CA GLU A 354 27.75 28.86 -34.98
C GLU A 354 28.08 27.40 -35.34
N VAL A 355 27.21 26.74 -36.12
CA VAL A 355 27.47 25.40 -36.67
C VAL A 355 28.58 25.44 -37.71
N GLU A 356 28.55 26.39 -38.65
CA GLU A 356 29.57 26.55 -39.69
C GLU A 356 30.96 26.88 -39.12
N THR A 357 31.00 27.60 -37.98
CA THR A 357 32.25 27.93 -37.27
C THR A 357 32.68 26.86 -36.25
N ASP A 358 32.00 25.71 -36.20
CA ASP A 358 32.25 24.59 -35.26
C ASP A 358 32.20 25.03 -33.78
N SER A 359 31.46 26.10 -33.48
CA SER A 359 31.17 26.58 -32.11
C SER A 359 29.85 26.03 -31.56
N ALA A 360 28.98 25.51 -32.43
CA ALA A 360 27.84 24.69 -32.07
C ALA A 360 27.84 23.36 -32.85
N ARG A 361 27.53 22.25 -32.18
CA ARG A 361 27.30 20.95 -32.83
C ARG A 361 25.91 20.45 -32.48
N ILE A 362 25.10 20.19 -33.52
CA ILE A 362 23.74 19.69 -33.38
C ILE A 362 23.66 18.31 -34.04
N ARG A 363 23.25 17.29 -33.28
CA ARG A 363 23.08 15.92 -33.80
C ARG A 363 21.77 15.31 -33.32
N PRO A 364 21.11 14.45 -34.12
CA PRO A 364 19.91 13.74 -33.65
C PRO A 364 20.20 12.76 -32.52
N TRP A 365 21.41 12.18 -32.54
CA TRP A 365 21.89 11.26 -31.54
C TRP A 365 23.41 11.40 -31.37
N PHE A 366 23.92 11.08 -30.18
CA PHE A 366 25.34 10.98 -29.90
C PHE A 366 25.66 9.54 -29.52
N GLU A 367 26.72 8.97 -30.09
CA GLU A 367 27.20 7.64 -29.72
C GLU A 367 27.76 7.61 -28.29
N VAL A 368 28.35 8.73 -27.86
CA VAL A 368 28.86 8.93 -26.50
C VAL A 368 27.71 9.12 -25.52
N GLU A 369 27.74 8.42 -24.38
CA GLU A 369 26.74 8.65 -23.34
C GLU A 369 26.88 10.05 -22.69
N PRO A 370 25.77 10.71 -22.32
CA PRO A 370 25.80 12.01 -21.63
C PRO A 370 26.66 12.02 -20.36
N MET A 371 26.65 10.94 -19.58
CA MET A 371 27.48 10.80 -18.38
C MET A 371 28.98 10.93 -18.70
N ALA A 372 29.46 10.27 -19.77
CA ALA A 372 30.86 10.38 -20.19
C ALA A 372 31.22 11.81 -20.59
N MET A 373 30.31 12.52 -21.28
CA MET A 373 30.52 13.93 -21.62
C MET A 373 30.63 14.80 -20.36
N LEU A 374 29.76 14.59 -19.36
CA LEU A 374 29.77 15.34 -18.11
C LEU A 374 31.06 15.09 -17.30
N GLN A 375 31.57 13.85 -17.30
CA GLN A 375 32.81 13.47 -16.61
C GLN A 375 34.08 14.14 -17.17
N THR A 376 34.04 14.68 -18.39
CA THR A 376 35.17 15.44 -18.96
C THR A 376 35.49 16.73 -18.19
N GLY A 377 34.52 17.24 -17.41
CA GLY A 377 34.61 18.56 -16.77
C GLY A 377 34.42 19.75 -17.73
N GLN A 378 34.29 19.50 -19.05
CA GLN A 378 34.10 20.56 -20.05
C GLN A 378 32.64 21.02 -20.16
N ILE A 379 31.68 20.19 -19.74
CA ILE A 379 30.27 20.59 -19.68
C ILE A 379 30.05 21.46 -18.44
N ILE A 380 29.86 22.77 -18.64
CA ILE A 380 29.72 23.72 -17.53
C ILE A 380 28.27 24.00 -17.16
N CYS A 381 27.32 23.77 -18.08
CA CYS A 381 25.90 23.87 -17.83
C CYS A 381 25.13 22.82 -18.64
N SER A 382 24.18 22.15 -18.00
CA SER A 382 23.29 21.19 -18.63
C SER A 382 21.89 21.78 -18.78
N VAL A 383 21.45 21.93 -20.03
CA VAL A 383 20.08 22.27 -20.39
C VAL A 383 19.34 20.97 -20.66
N HIS A 384 18.40 20.60 -19.80
CA HIS A 384 17.72 19.31 -19.90
C HIS A 384 16.25 19.42 -19.51
N HIS A 385 15.45 18.45 -19.94
CA HIS A 385 14.03 18.42 -19.62
C HIS A 385 13.74 18.17 -18.14
N GLY A 386 14.62 17.48 -17.42
CA GLY A 386 14.43 17.20 -15.98
C GLY A 386 14.08 15.75 -15.68
N GLY A 387 14.20 14.84 -16.65
CA GLY A 387 14.12 13.40 -16.36
C GLY A 387 15.22 12.95 -15.40
N ALA A 388 14.90 11.92 -14.61
CA ALA A 388 15.73 11.44 -13.50
C ALA A 388 17.20 11.21 -13.86
N ASN A 389 17.51 10.52 -14.97
CA ASN A 389 18.90 10.27 -15.38
C ASN A 389 19.67 11.57 -15.60
N SER A 390 19.18 12.49 -16.45
CA SER A 390 19.88 13.75 -16.74
C SER A 390 20.04 14.63 -15.50
N TRP A 391 19.06 14.60 -14.59
CA TRP A 391 19.14 15.27 -13.29
C TRP A 391 20.29 14.70 -12.45
N TYR A 392 20.34 13.38 -12.30
CA TYR A 392 21.33 12.69 -11.48
C TYR A 392 22.75 12.72 -12.08
N GLU A 393 22.88 12.59 -13.39
CA GLU A 393 24.16 12.71 -14.11
C GLU A 393 24.77 14.10 -13.93
N ALA A 394 23.98 15.17 -14.10
CA ALA A 394 24.48 16.53 -13.95
C ALA A 394 24.87 16.86 -12.51
N ILE A 395 24.06 16.47 -11.51
CA ILE A 395 24.34 16.79 -10.10
C ILE A 395 25.55 16.01 -9.57
N GLN A 396 25.73 14.74 -9.95
CA GLN A 396 26.89 13.95 -9.54
C GLN A 396 28.20 14.55 -10.10
N ASN A 397 28.17 15.15 -11.29
CA ASN A 397 29.33 15.82 -11.89
C ASN A 397 29.45 17.31 -11.51
N GLY A 398 28.59 17.81 -10.61
CA GLY A 398 28.61 19.20 -10.16
C GLY A 398 28.36 20.22 -11.27
N VAL A 399 27.56 19.85 -12.27
CA VAL A 399 27.19 20.70 -13.41
C VAL A 399 25.90 21.46 -13.07
N THR A 400 25.84 22.74 -13.44
CA THR A 400 24.65 23.57 -13.16
C THR A 400 23.50 23.26 -14.10
N HIS A 401 22.27 23.49 -13.64
CA HIS A 401 21.06 23.07 -14.35
C HIS A 401 20.28 24.26 -14.95
N VAL A 402 19.84 24.11 -16.20
CA VAL A 402 18.72 24.87 -16.76
C VAL A 402 17.66 23.85 -17.17
N VAL A 403 16.60 23.74 -16.36
CA VAL A 403 15.60 22.68 -16.53
C VAL A 403 14.43 23.19 -17.36
N LEU A 404 14.10 22.49 -18.44
CA LEU A 404 13.01 22.78 -19.37
C LEU A 404 11.95 21.67 -19.31
N PRO A 405 11.24 21.53 -18.18
CA PRO A 405 10.28 20.44 -18.02
C PRO A 405 9.09 20.57 -18.95
N ALA A 406 8.55 19.39 -19.28
CA ALA A 406 7.40 19.27 -20.15
C ALA A 406 6.36 18.23 -19.66
N TRP A 407 6.68 17.44 -18.64
CA TRP A 407 5.76 16.47 -18.03
C TRP A 407 6.16 16.10 -16.59
N GLN A 408 5.19 15.63 -15.82
CA GLN A 408 5.28 14.91 -14.54
C GLN A 408 6.45 15.27 -13.63
N ASP A 409 7.36 14.30 -13.40
CA ASP A 409 8.50 14.34 -12.49
C ASP A 409 9.52 15.41 -12.90
N CYS A 410 9.57 15.75 -14.20
CA CYS A 410 10.46 16.78 -14.69
C CYS A 410 10.15 18.14 -14.06
N TYR A 411 8.86 18.43 -13.82
CA TYR A 411 8.44 19.65 -13.14
C TYR A 411 8.95 19.75 -11.70
N GLU A 412 9.00 18.61 -10.99
CA GLU A 412 9.57 18.57 -9.65
C GLU A 412 11.08 18.78 -9.68
N ASN A 413 11.80 18.12 -10.59
CA ASN A 413 13.24 18.31 -10.72
C ASN A 413 13.60 19.76 -11.09
N ALA A 414 12.76 20.44 -11.88
CA ALA A 414 12.92 21.88 -12.15
C ALA A 414 12.75 22.73 -10.89
N ALA A 415 11.72 22.46 -10.07
CA ALA A 415 11.52 23.12 -8.79
C ALA A 415 12.66 22.80 -7.79
N ARG A 416 13.17 21.58 -7.83
CA ARG A 416 14.27 21.08 -6.98
C ARG A 416 15.59 21.74 -7.35
N ALA A 417 15.83 22.01 -8.64
CA ALA A 417 16.98 22.80 -9.10
C ALA A 417 17.02 24.19 -8.45
N GLU A 418 15.87 24.86 -8.41
CA GLU A 418 15.72 26.19 -7.78
C GLU A 418 15.90 26.11 -6.25
N TRP A 419 15.26 25.13 -5.60
CA TRP A 419 15.31 24.94 -4.15
C TRP A 419 16.72 24.60 -3.64
N LEU A 420 17.43 23.70 -4.33
CA LEU A 420 18.81 23.34 -4.01
C LEU A 420 19.79 24.47 -4.36
N GLY A 421 19.39 25.45 -5.17
CA GLY A 421 20.27 26.52 -5.62
C GLY A 421 21.34 26.05 -6.60
N ILE A 422 21.06 25.04 -7.43
CA ILE A 422 21.98 24.49 -8.45
C ILE A 422 21.56 24.80 -9.88
N GLY A 423 20.40 25.43 -10.06
CA GLY A 423 19.90 25.80 -11.37
C GLY A 423 18.60 26.58 -11.35
N VAL A 424 17.96 26.64 -12.50
CA VAL A 424 16.70 27.37 -12.70
C VAL A 424 15.67 26.57 -13.49
N TYR A 425 14.40 26.85 -13.22
CA TYR A 425 13.28 26.38 -14.03
C TYR A 425 13.13 27.31 -15.25
N GLY A 426 13.74 26.93 -16.37
CA GLY A 426 13.99 27.78 -17.54
C GLY A 426 12.77 28.18 -18.36
N ASN A 427 11.69 27.38 -18.37
CA ASN A 427 10.46 27.66 -19.13
C ASN A 427 9.21 27.82 -18.25
N LYS A 428 9.34 28.16 -16.97
CA LYS A 428 8.25 28.21 -15.98
C LYS A 428 6.97 28.95 -16.43
N SER A 429 7.09 30.03 -17.22
CA SER A 429 5.94 30.81 -17.70
C SER A 429 5.29 30.27 -18.98
N ARG A 430 5.90 29.30 -19.65
CA ARG A 430 5.46 28.77 -20.96
C ARG A 430 5.42 27.24 -21.03
N ALA A 431 5.83 26.55 -19.97
CA ALA A 431 5.89 25.09 -19.97
C ALA A 431 4.54 24.45 -20.36
N PRO A 432 4.55 23.39 -21.19
CA PRO A 432 5.72 22.64 -21.65
C PRO A 432 6.51 23.33 -22.79
N ASN A 433 5.99 24.41 -23.37
CA ASN A 433 6.67 25.16 -24.44
C ASN A 433 7.85 25.99 -23.92
N ILE A 434 8.66 26.50 -24.86
CA ILE A 434 9.88 27.25 -24.58
C ILE A 434 9.82 28.62 -25.26
N ASP A 435 10.28 29.65 -24.57
CA ASP A 435 10.45 31.01 -25.09
C ASP A 435 11.94 31.33 -25.17
N ALA A 436 12.40 31.77 -26.35
CA ALA A 436 13.81 32.04 -26.63
C ALA A 436 14.44 33.04 -25.65
N LYS A 437 13.75 34.16 -25.38
CA LYS A 437 14.25 35.22 -24.50
C LYS A 437 14.36 34.75 -23.05
N LYS A 438 13.40 33.93 -22.59
CA LYS A 438 13.43 33.34 -21.25
C LYS A 438 14.54 32.31 -21.10
N LEU A 439 14.75 31.44 -22.11
CA LEU A 439 15.87 30.49 -22.12
C LEU A 439 17.22 31.21 -22.07
N SER A 440 17.40 32.24 -22.90
CA SER A 440 18.62 33.06 -22.90
C SER A 440 18.88 33.67 -21.51
N LYS A 441 17.86 34.28 -20.90
CA LYS A 441 17.96 34.83 -19.53
C LYS A 441 18.26 33.77 -18.48
N ALA A 442 17.70 32.57 -18.61
CA ALA A 442 17.97 31.46 -17.69
C ALA A 442 19.45 31.04 -17.74
N LEU A 443 20.01 30.89 -18.95
CA LEU A 443 21.43 30.58 -19.15
C LEU A 443 22.33 31.68 -18.60
N LEU A 444 22.08 32.94 -18.94
CA LEU A 444 22.83 34.10 -18.42
C LEU A 444 22.80 34.15 -16.89
N LYS A 445 21.65 33.86 -16.27
CA LYS A 445 21.49 33.86 -14.81
C LYS A 445 22.31 32.75 -14.15
N VAL A 446 22.23 31.52 -14.67
CA VAL A 446 22.92 30.36 -14.08
C VAL A 446 24.42 30.48 -14.28
N MET A 447 24.87 30.75 -15.51
CA MET A 447 26.29 30.82 -15.84
C MET A 447 26.97 32.08 -15.33
N GLY A 448 26.23 33.20 -15.22
CA GLY A 448 26.74 34.45 -14.68
C GLY A 448 26.84 34.50 -13.14
N ASN A 449 26.27 33.53 -12.42
CA ASN A 449 26.30 33.50 -10.96
C ASN A 449 27.01 32.25 -10.43
N LYS A 450 28.23 32.46 -9.90
CA LYS A 450 29.08 31.40 -9.34
C LYS A 450 28.47 30.63 -8.17
N SER A 451 27.45 31.16 -7.49
CA SER A 451 26.79 30.46 -6.37
C SER A 451 26.16 29.14 -6.82
N TYR A 452 25.57 29.09 -8.02
CA TYR A 452 24.99 27.87 -8.59
C TYR A 452 26.04 26.77 -8.76
N LYS A 453 27.18 27.10 -9.37
CA LYS A 453 28.28 26.15 -9.57
C LYS A 453 28.89 25.70 -8.26
N THR A 454 29.08 26.62 -7.31
CA THR A 454 29.61 26.31 -5.97
C THR A 454 28.70 25.29 -5.28
N LYS A 455 27.39 25.50 -5.33
CA LYS A 455 26.42 24.59 -4.71
C LYS A 455 26.33 23.25 -5.43
N ALA A 456 26.39 23.24 -6.77
CA ALA A 456 26.43 21.99 -7.54
C ALA A 456 27.66 21.14 -7.18
N LEU A 457 28.84 21.76 -7.04
CA LEU A 457 30.07 21.07 -6.61
C LEU A 457 29.97 20.54 -5.17
N GLU A 458 29.31 21.27 -4.27
CA GLU A 458 29.05 20.81 -2.90
C GLU A 458 28.19 19.53 -2.89
N LEU A 459 27.10 19.51 -3.66
CA LEU A 459 26.22 18.34 -3.76
C LEU A 459 26.85 17.18 -4.53
N ALA A 460 27.73 17.45 -5.49
CA ALA A 460 28.52 16.42 -6.17
C ALA A 460 29.40 15.63 -5.19
N LYS A 461 30.04 16.31 -4.22
CA LYS A 461 30.81 15.64 -3.16
C LYS A 461 29.96 14.69 -2.33
N LEU A 462 28.70 15.05 -2.09
CA LEU A 462 27.76 14.17 -1.39
C LEU A 462 27.47 12.92 -2.23
N CYS A 463 27.19 13.08 -3.53
CA CYS A 463 26.93 11.96 -4.45
C CYS A 463 28.11 10.98 -4.54
N HIS A 464 29.34 11.45 -4.37
CA HIS A 464 30.55 10.61 -4.43
C HIS A 464 30.93 9.93 -3.11
N ARG A 465 30.20 10.12 -2.00
CA ARG A 465 30.50 9.43 -0.73
C ARG A 465 30.40 7.90 -0.86
N LYS A 466 29.38 7.45 -1.58
CA LYS A 466 29.18 6.05 -1.96
C LYS A 466 28.34 6.03 -3.22
N GLU A 467 28.84 5.40 -4.26
CA GLU A 467 28.11 5.32 -5.53
C GLU A 467 26.84 4.49 -5.37
N GLY A 468 25.74 4.99 -5.91
CA GLY A 468 24.44 4.39 -5.69
C GLY A 468 24.30 2.98 -6.24
N ARG A 469 24.93 2.71 -7.38
CA ARG A 469 24.96 1.37 -7.98
C ARG A 469 25.63 0.33 -7.07
N VAL A 470 26.68 0.71 -6.35
CA VAL A 470 27.40 -0.16 -5.40
C VAL A 470 26.49 -0.48 -4.22
N ALA A 471 25.91 0.56 -3.60
CA ALA A 471 25.00 0.39 -2.46
C ALA A 471 23.75 -0.44 -2.82
N ALA A 472 23.20 -0.25 -4.03
CA ALA A 472 22.08 -1.05 -4.53
C ALA A 472 22.46 -2.52 -4.75
N ALA A 473 23.62 -2.79 -5.37
CA ALA A 473 24.11 -4.15 -5.61
C ALA A 473 24.37 -4.91 -4.29
N GLU A 474 25.06 -4.28 -3.34
CA GLU A 474 25.26 -4.84 -1.99
C GLU A 474 23.92 -5.18 -1.32
N LYS A 475 22.92 -4.29 -1.43
CA LYS A 475 21.61 -4.50 -0.81
C LYS A 475 20.83 -5.65 -1.45
N ILE A 476 20.89 -5.78 -2.77
CA ILE A 476 20.25 -6.89 -3.50
C ILE A 476 20.87 -8.22 -3.05
N VAL A 477 22.19 -8.28 -2.93
CA VAL A 477 22.90 -9.48 -2.47
C VAL A 477 22.56 -9.79 -1.02
N GLU A 478 22.55 -8.79 -0.13
CA GLU A 478 22.14 -8.98 1.28
C GLU A 478 20.76 -9.63 1.35
N LEU A 479 19.80 -9.12 0.59
CA LEU A 479 18.42 -9.62 0.56
C LEU A 479 18.29 -10.99 -0.13
N ALA A 480 19.13 -11.29 -1.11
CA ALA A 480 19.19 -12.62 -1.72
C ALA A 480 19.66 -13.69 -0.72
N LEU A 481 20.59 -13.32 0.16
CA LEU A 481 21.13 -14.20 1.20
C LEU A 481 20.25 -14.25 2.45
N ASN A 482 19.45 -13.21 2.70
CA ASN A 482 18.63 -13.03 3.90
C ASN A 482 17.19 -12.58 3.52
N PRO A 483 16.36 -13.47 2.93
CA PRO A 483 15.03 -13.09 2.43
C PRO A 483 14.09 -12.54 3.52
N GLU A 484 14.31 -12.88 4.78
CA GLU A 484 13.54 -12.37 5.92
C GLU A 484 13.69 -10.85 6.12
N LYS A 485 14.79 -10.26 5.64
CA LYS A 485 15.04 -8.80 5.66
C LYS A 485 14.32 -8.03 4.55
N MET A 486 13.59 -8.71 3.65
CA MET A 486 12.80 -8.07 2.59
C MET A 486 11.67 -7.20 3.12
N THR A 487 11.18 -7.49 4.33
CA THR A 487 10.05 -6.78 4.94
C THR A 487 10.55 -5.81 6.01
N MET A 488 9.80 -4.74 6.26
CA MET A 488 10.06 -3.90 7.44
C MET A 488 10.13 -4.78 8.68
N HIS A 489 11.07 -4.44 9.58
CA HIS A 489 11.03 -4.96 10.93
C HIS A 489 9.78 -4.38 11.62
N MET A 490 8.67 -5.10 11.50
CA MET A 490 7.54 -4.89 12.38
C MET A 490 8.02 -5.27 13.77
N PRO A 491 7.89 -4.39 14.79
CA PRO A 491 8.25 -4.73 16.15
C PRO A 491 7.66 -6.10 16.47
N GLU A 492 8.50 -7.05 16.86
CA GLU A 492 7.96 -8.25 17.47
C GLU A 492 7.20 -7.78 18.69
N VAL A 493 5.89 -7.98 18.66
CA VAL A 493 5.11 -7.77 19.87
C VAL A 493 5.44 -8.97 20.75
N LYS A 494 6.56 -8.88 21.46
CA LYS A 494 6.92 -9.87 22.46
C LYS A 494 5.77 -9.91 23.43
N VAL A 495 5.22 -11.10 23.60
CA VAL A 495 4.15 -11.35 24.56
C VAL A 495 4.56 -10.90 25.96
N GLU A 496 5.86 -10.89 26.25
CA GLU A 496 6.48 -10.42 27.49
C GLU A 496 6.49 -8.89 27.64
N ASP A 497 6.39 -8.13 26.54
CA ASP A 497 6.38 -6.66 26.54
C ASP A 497 4.98 -6.07 26.83
N THR A 498 3.95 -6.91 27.02
CA THR A 498 2.68 -6.39 27.57
C THR A 498 2.96 -5.85 28.96
N LYS A 499 2.82 -4.52 29.13
CA LYS A 499 2.94 -3.80 30.41
C LYS A 499 2.04 -4.34 31.54
N CYS A 500 1.17 -5.31 31.26
CA CYS A 500 0.23 -5.93 32.19
C CYS A 500 0.58 -7.41 32.40
N PRO A 501 0.58 -7.93 33.65
CA PRO A 501 0.83 -9.34 33.91
C PRO A 501 -0.28 -10.21 33.32
N LEU A 502 0.11 -11.28 32.62
CA LEU A 502 -0.79 -12.36 32.21
C LEU A 502 -0.81 -13.45 33.28
N TYR A 503 -1.97 -14.04 33.51
CA TYR A 503 -2.19 -15.09 34.49
C TYR A 503 -2.50 -16.41 33.79
N GLU A 504 -2.06 -17.50 34.40
CA GLU A 504 -2.22 -18.84 33.83
C GLU A 504 -3.19 -19.70 34.67
N ILE A 505 -4.05 -20.43 33.97
CA ILE A 505 -4.84 -21.52 34.56
C ILE A 505 -4.46 -22.83 33.90
N LYS A 506 -4.47 -23.92 34.68
CA LYS A 506 -4.15 -25.27 34.21
C LYS A 506 -5.37 -26.16 34.30
N ASN A 507 -5.61 -26.96 33.26
CA ASN A 507 -6.59 -28.04 33.33
C ASN A 507 -5.97 -29.30 33.97
N ARG A 508 -6.76 -30.38 34.10
CA ARG A 508 -6.30 -31.65 34.69
C ARG A 508 -5.18 -32.34 33.91
N THR A 509 -5.04 -32.08 32.62
CA THR A 509 -4.01 -32.66 31.76
C THR A 509 -2.75 -31.80 31.68
N GLY A 510 -2.69 -30.70 32.44
CA GLY A 510 -1.53 -29.79 32.49
C GLY A 510 -1.47 -28.76 31.35
N MET A 511 -2.48 -28.70 30.47
CA MET A 511 -2.59 -27.65 29.47
C MET A 511 -2.84 -26.30 30.14
N VAL A 512 -2.33 -25.24 29.52
CA VAL A 512 -2.35 -23.87 30.05
C VAL A 512 -3.24 -22.97 29.20
N LEU A 513 -4.07 -22.15 29.84
CA LEU A 513 -4.67 -20.95 29.25
C LEU A 513 -4.11 -19.70 29.92
N GLN A 514 -3.99 -18.63 29.13
CA GLN A 514 -3.57 -17.31 29.61
C GLN A 514 -4.74 -16.33 29.61
N THR A 515 -4.84 -15.50 30.64
CA THR A 515 -5.83 -14.41 30.76
C THR A 515 -5.17 -13.12 31.25
N ALA A 516 -5.74 -11.97 30.88
CA ALA A 516 -5.28 -10.66 31.36
C ALA A 516 -5.90 -10.26 32.70
N GLN A 517 -6.89 -11.01 33.19
CA GLN A 517 -7.57 -10.74 34.45
C GLN A 517 -6.99 -11.59 35.58
N PRO A 518 -6.77 -11.02 36.79
CA PRO A 518 -6.24 -11.78 37.91
C PRO A 518 -7.16 -12.93 38.32
N PRO A 519 -6.58 -14.05 38.79
CA PRO A 519 -7.36 -15.14 39.37
C PRO A 519 -8.13 -14.63 40.59
N GLU A 520 -9.38 -15.04 40.73
CA GLU A 520 -10.16 -14.74 41.93
C GLU A 520 -9.52 -15.49 43.11
N THR A 521 -8.93 -14.74 44.05
CA THR A 521 -8.62 -15.29 45.37
C THR A 521 -9.90 -15.82 45.97
N LYS A 522 -9.92 -17.10 46.39
CA LYS A 522 -11.02 -17.74 47.15
C LYS A 522 -11.21 -17.07 48.52
N SER A 523 -11.50 -15.77 48.55
CA SER A 523 -12.07 -15.12 49.71
C SER A 523 -13.53 -15.56 49.78
N LYS A 524 -13.97 -16.03 50.94
CA LYS A 524 -15.39 -16.26 51.26
C LYS A 524 -16.23 -15.15 50.65
N ALA A 525 -17.29 -15.50 49.94
CA ALA A 525 -18.18 -14.60 49.20
C ALA A 525 -18.46 -13.32 50.01
N ALA A 526 -17.68 -12.27 49.78
CA ALA A 526 -17.97 -10.96 50.34
C ALA A 526 -19.25 -10.51 49.64
N ARG A 527 -20.32 -10.29 50.41
CA ARG A 527 -21.59 -9.78 49.85
C ARG A 527 -21.25 -8.53 49.02
N VAL A 528 -21.52 -8.58 47.71
CA VAL A 528 -21.38 -7.40 46.85
C VAL A 528 -22.22 -6.30 47.47
N PRO A 529 -21.66 -5.10 47.74
CA PRO A 529 -22.42 -4.00 48.33
C PRO A 529 -23.68 -3.75 47.50
N ILE A 530 -24.85 -3.64 48.14
CA ILE A 530 -26.16 -3.57 47.48
C ILE A 530 -26.20 -2.46 46.42
N LEU A 531 -25.59 -1.30 46.69
CA LEU A 531 -25.49 -0.18 45.74
C LEU A 531 -24.69 -0.54 44.47
N ARG A 532 -23.62 -1.34 44.61
CA ARG A 532 -22.84 -1.85 43.46
C ARG A 532 -23.67 -2.85 42.67
N ASP A 533 -24.37 -3.75 43.36
CA ASP A 533 -25.25 -4.74 42.72
C ASP A 533 -26.33 -4.06 41.87
N ILE A 534 -27.03 -3.06 42.43
CA ILE A 534 -28.06 -2.26 41.75
C ILE A 534 -27.46 -1.52 40.54
N LYS A 535 -26.32 -0.84 40.71
CA LYS A 535 -25.67 -0.09 39.65
C LYS A 535 -25.28 -0.97 38.47
N GLU A 536 -24.62 -2.10 38.73
CA GLU A 536 -24.23 -3.05 37.70
C GLU A 536 -25.46 -3.66 37.02
N THR A 537 -26.51 -4.00 37.78
CA THR A 537 -27.78 -4.51 37.24
C THR A 537 -28.43 -3.51 36.31
N LEU A 538 -28.50 -2.24 36.70
CA LEU A 538 -29.08 -1.18 35.88
C LEU A 538 -28.29 -1.03 34.58
N VAL A 539 -26.96 -0.90 34.66
CA VAL A 539 -26.09 -0.76 33.49
C VAL A 539 -26.24 -1.94 32.52
N VAL A 540 -26.15 -3.17 33.03
CA VAL A 540 -26.26 -4.37 32.18
C VAL A 540 -27.65 -4.50 31.60
N THR A 541 -28.70 -4.20 32.36
CA THR A 541 -30.07 -4.19 31.85
C THR A 541 -30.22 -3.16 30.74
N THR A 542 -29.75 -1.92 30.91
CA THR A 542 -29.80 -0.90 29.86
C THR A 542 -29.05 -1.33 28.60
N LEU A 543 -27.82 -1.85 28.74
CA LEU A 543 -27.03 -2.33 27.60
C LEU A 543 -27.68 -3.52 26.90
N CYS A 544 -28.32 -4.43 27.66
CA CYS A 544 -29.02 -5.58 27.09
C CYS A 544 -30.24 -5.17 26.28
N ASN A 545 -30.88 -4.08 26.66
CA ASN A 545 -32.10 -3.55 26.05
C ASN A 545 -31.83 -2.38 25.06
N ALA A 546 -30.57 -2.01 24.84
CA ALA A 546 -30.18 -0.91 23.95
C ALA A 546 -30.71 -1.06 22.51
N TRP A 547 -30.90 -2.31 22.05
CA TRP A 547 -31.39 -2.63 20.71
C TRP A 547 -32.82 -2.15 20.43
N PHE A 548 -33.63 -1.86 21.46
CA PHE A 548 -34.93 -1.20 21.29
C PHE A 548 -35.02 0.15 21.99
N LEU A 549 -34.31 0.37 23.10
CA LEU A 549 -34.31 1.66 23.81
C LEU A 549 -33.77 2.79 22.94
N PHE A 550 -32.62 2.59 22.28
CA PHE A 550 -32.01 3.62 21.44
C PHE A 550 -32.84 3.94 20.19
N PRO A 551 -33.40 2.95 19.46
CA PRO A 551 -34.31 3.24 18.36
C PRO A 551 -35.56 4.00 18.81
N ILE A 552 -36.20 3.61 19.93
CA ILE A 552 -37.37 4.32 20.47
C ILE A 552 -37.02 5.78 20.74
N ILE A 553 -35.91 6.05 21.44
CA ILE A 553 -35.46 7.42 21.69
C ILE A 553 -35.19 8.13 20.37
N GLY A 554 -34.46 7.52 19.45
CA GLY A 554 -34.10 8.11 18.16
C GLY A 554 -35.31 8.46 17.29
N TYR A 555 -36.31 7.59 17.21
CA TYR A 555 -37.55 7.87 16.48
C TYR A 555 -38.45 8.87 17.21
N SER A 556 -38.48 8.86 18.54
CA SER A 556 -39.25 9.83 19.34
C SER A 556 -38.80 11.28 19.12
N LEU A 557 -37.55 11.51 18.68
CA LEU A 557 -37.07 12.84 18.29
C LEU A 557 -37.87 13.47 17.15
N LEU A 558 -38.59 12.67 16.33
CA LEU A 558 -39.51 13.19 15.31
C LEU A 558 -40.74 13.89 15.92
N LEU A 559 -41.10 13.53 17.16
CA LEU A 559 -42.19 14.14 17.90
C LEU A 559 -41.81 15.53 18.43
N VAL A 560 -40.52 15.84 18.55
CA VAL A 560 -40.01 17.13 19.03
C VAL A 560 -39.92 18.13 17.86
N PRO A 561 -40.75 19.19 17.80
CA PRO A 561 -40.85 20.05 16.61
C PRO A 561 -39.51 20.70 16.19
N ARG A 562 -38.69 21.12 17.15
CA ARG A 562 -37.38 21.76 16.90
C ARG A 562 -36.32 20.81 16.34
N LEU A 563 -36.46 19.50 16.58
CA LEU A 563 -35.48 18.49 16.15
C LEU A 563 -35.97 17.66 14.95
N ARG A 564 -37.25 17.76 14.59
CA ARG A 564 -37.90 16.90 13.59
C ARG A 564 -37.17 16.85 12.25
N LEU A 565 -36.81 18.01 11.68
CA LEU A 565 -36.12 18.05 10.38
C LEU A 565 -34.74 17.38 10.45
N PHE A 566 -33.96 17.68 11.49
CA PHE A 566 -32.65 17.07 11.69
C PHE A 566 -32.74 15.56 11.94
N ALA A 567 -33.70 15.11 12.76
CA ALA A 567 -33.96 13.70 13.01
C ALA A 567 -34.37 12.96 11.72
N LEU A 568 -35.24 13.57 10.90
CA LEU A 568 -35.63 13.01 9.60
C LEU A 568 -34.43 12.88 8.66
N LEU A 569 -33.65 13.96 8.49
CA LEU A 569 -32.44 13.95 7.65
C LEU A 569 -31.42 12.91 8.13
N TYR A 570 -31.22 12.80 9.44
CA TYR A 570 -30.34 11.80 10.04
C TYR A 570 -30.85 10.37 9.77
N ILE A 571 -32.15 10.10 9.94
CA ILE A 571 -32.75 8.78 9.66
C ILE A 571 -32.60 8.42 8.17
N LEU A 572 -32.87 9.36 7.26
CA LEU A 572 -32.69 9.14 5.82
C LEU A 572 -31.21 8.89 5.47
N TYR A 573 -30.29 9.65 6.07
CA TYR A 573 -28.86 9.45 5.91
C TYR A 573 -28.43 8.04 6.36
N ILE A 574 -28.83 7.60 7.56
CA ILE A 574 -28.41 6.28 8.05
C ILE A 574 -29.04 5.12 7.26
N LYS A 575 -30.27 5.27 6.75
CA LYS A 575 -30.96 4.23 5.98
C LYS A 575 -30.41 4.10 4.56
N TYR A 576 -30.12 5.21 3.88
CA TYR A 576 -29.85 5.19 2.44
C TYR A 576 -28.41 5.53 2.05
N LEU A 577 -27.68 6.31 2.86
CA LEU A 577 -26.36 6.84 2.48
C LEU A 577 -25.22 6.29 3.32
N ALA A 578 -25.43 6.04 4.62
CA ALA A 578 -24.37 5.70 5.55
C ALA A 578 -23.87 4.26 5.36
N LYS A 579 -22.62 4.11 4.91
CA LYS A 579 -21.99 2.80 4.65
C LYS A 579 -20.88 2.43 5.65
N ALA A 580 -20.77 3.14 6.77
CA ALA A 580 -19.66 2.98 7.74
C ALA A 580 -19.49 1.53 8.25
N HIS A 581 -20.59 0.80 8.47
CA HIS A 581 -20.57 -0.60 8.90
C HIS A 581 -20.14 -1.59 7.81
N LYS A 582 -19.86 -1.10 6.59
CA LYS A 582 -19.45 -1.90 5.44
C LYS A 582 -18.04 -1.55 4.96
N THR A 583 -17.44 -0.42 5.32
CA THR A 583 -16.24 0.10 4.63
C THR A 583 -14.92 -0.60 4.94
N GLY A 584 -14.79 -1.22 6.12
CA GLY A 584 -13.52 -1.78 6.63
C GLY A 584 -12.60 -0.78 7.35
N THR A 585 -13.02 0.49 7.51
CA THR A 585 -12.15 1.57 8.03
C THR A 585 -12.21 1.76 9.54
N LEU A 586 -13.26 1.26 10.21
CA LEU A 586 -13.51 1.46 11.64
C LEU A 586 -13.47 2.94 12.10
N SER A 587 -13.82 3.88 11.23
CA SER A 587 -13.65 5.33 11.48
C SER A 587 -14.47 5.90 12.64
N LEU A 588 -15.45 5.15 13.14
CA LEU A 588 -16.32 5.54 14.26
C LEU A 588 -16.07 4.72 15.53
N ARG A 589 -15.06 3.83 15.54
CA ARG A 589 -14.64 3.07 16.71
C ARG A 589 -14.04 4.01 17.77
N ASN A 590 -14.41 3.81 19.03
CA ASN A 590 -13.92 4.61 20.14
C ASN A 590 -13.34 3.71 21.24
N ASP A 591 -12.01 3.60 21.29
CA ASP A 591 -11.34 2.74 22.26
C ASP A 591 -11.47 3.25 23.71
N ARG A 592 -11.66 4.56 23.94
CA ARG A 592 -11.95 5.09 25.27
C ARG A 592 -13.31 4.62 25.77
N PHE A 593 -14.31 4.59 24.89
CA PHE A 593 -15.63 4.05 25.23
C PHE A 593 -15.55 2.56 25.54
N ARG A 594 -14.85 1.77 24.71
CA ARG A 594 -14.65 0.32 24.89
C ARG A 594 -13.95 -0.07 26.19
N LYS A 595 -13.13 0.83 26.77
CA LYS A 595 -12.41 0.66 28.05
C LYS A 595 -13.07 1.40 29.24
N SER A 596 -14.25 1.98 29.03
CA SER A 596 -14.92 2.82 30.03
C SER A 596 -15.45 2.02 31.23
N TRP A 597 -15.80 2.73 32.30
CA TRP A 597 -16.38 2.13 33.51
C TRP A 597 -17.70 1.38 33.26
N ILE A 598 -18.43 1.73 32.19
CA ILE A 598 -19.66 1.05 31.77
C ILE A 598 -19.38 -0.42 31.45
N TRP A 599 -18.33 -0.67 30.66
CA TRP A 599 -17.91 -2.03 30.29
C TRP A 599 -17.20 -2.76 31.44
N LYS A 600 -16.58 -2.03 32.38
CA LYS A 600 -16.07 -2.62 33.64
C LYS A 600 -17.20 -3.12 34.55
N ALA A 601 -18.30 -2.37 34.63
CA ALA A 601 -19.50 -2.82 35.34
C ALA A 601 -20.12 -4.05 34.64
N TYR A 602 -20.11 -4.08 33.31
CA TYR A 602 -20.57 -5.23 32.52
C TYR A 602 -19.76 -6.50 32.81
N THR A 603 -18.42 -6.43 32.82
CA THR A 603 -17.52 -7.55 33.16
C THR A 603 -17.49 -7.92 34.65
N SER A 604 -18.05 -7.09 35.53
CA SER A 604 -18.24 -7.44 36.94
C SER A 604 -19.58 -8.15 37.17
N TYR A 605 -20.61 -7.77 36.42
CA TYR A 605 -21.96 -8.34 36.53
C TYR A 605 -22.01 -9.81 36.12
N PHE A 606 -21.45 -10.11 34.94
CA PHE A 606 -21.05 -11.45 34.56
C PHE A 606 -19.59 -11.52 34.95
N PRO A 607 -19.14 -12.43 35.83
CA PRO A 607 -17.71 -12.69 35.98
C PRO A 607 -17.19 -13.22 34.64
N LEU A 608 -16.93 -12.29 33.72
CA LEU A 608 -16.64 -12.51 32.31
C LEU A 608 -15.14 -12.53 32.15
N ARG A 609 -14.62 -13.64 31.66
CA ARG A 609 -13.21 -13.84 31.44
C ARG A 609 -12.90 -14.23 30.01
N LEU A 610 -11.80 -13.71 29.51
CA LEU A 610 -11.24 -14.07 28.21
C LEU A 610 -9.93 -14.83 28.43
N TYR A 611 -9.80 -15.95 27.72
CA TYR A 611 -8.62 -16.80 27.73
C TYR A 611 -8.10 -17.02 26.33
N ARG A 612 -6.78 -17.13 26.20
CA ARG A 612 -6.12 -17.60 24.98
C ARG A 612 -5.36 -18.90 25.23
N SER A 613 -5.41 -19.80 24.26
CA SER A 613 -4.65 -21.06 24.25
C SER A 613 -3.30 -20.97 23.52
N ALA A 614 -3.12 -19.96 22.67
CA ALA A 614 -1.88 -19.67 21.98
C ALA A 614 -1.78 -18.17 21.65
N PRO A 615 -0.55 -17.62 21.54
CA PRO A 615 -0.36 -16.29 20.98
C PRO A 615 -0.71 -16.29 19.49
N LEU A 616 -1.19 -15.14 19.00
CA LEU A 616 -1.50 -14.93 17.58
C LEU A 616 -0.58 -13.85 17.03
N SER A 617 0.02 -14.10 15.86
CA SER A 617 0.91 -13.15 15.19
C SER A 617 0.12 -11.98 14.58
N PRO A 618 0.51 -10.71 14.79
CA PRO A 618 -0.09 -9.56 14.13
C PRO A 618 0.26 -9.47 12.63
N ARG A 619 1.09 -10.39 12.11
CA ARG A 619 1.44 -10.50 10.68
C ARG A 619 0.47 -11.36 9.88
N LYS A 620 -0.65 -11.77 10.49
CA LYS A 620 -1.71 -12.53 9.84
C LYS A 620 -3.07 -11.88 10.03
N LYS A 621 -4.05 -12.39 9.28
CA LYS A 621 -5.47 -12.08 9.37
C LYS A 621 -6.18 -13.24 10.07
N TYR A 622 -7.25 -12.96 10.80
CA TYR A 622 -7.98 -13.99 11.54
C TYR A 622 -9.50 -13.87 11.41
N ILE A 623 -10.18 -15.02 11.38
CA ILE A 623 -11.63 -15.12 11.57
C ILE A 623 -11.88 -15.92 12.84
N PHE A 624 -12.35 -15.24 13.88
CA PHE A 624 -12.77 -15.83 15.14
C PHE A 624 -14.21 -16.33 14.96
N GLY A 625 -14.42 -17.63 15.02
CA GLY A 625 -15.75 -18.22 15.01
C GLY A 625 -16.23 -18.44 16.44
N TYR A 626 -17.22 -17.66 16.87
CA TYR A 626 -17.73 -17.65 18.24
C TYR A 626 -18.92 -18.60 18.41
N HIS A 627 -18.85 -19.47 19.43
CA HIS A 627 -19.89 -20.44 19.78
C HIS A 627 -20.12 -20.54 21.30
N PRO A 628 -21.36 -20.75 21.76
CA PRO A 628 -22.60 -20.62 20.99
C PRO A 628 -22.98 -19.14 20.84
N HIS A 629 -23.89 -18.81 19.93
CA HIS A 629 -24.47 -17.46 19.84
C HIS A 629 -25.23 -17.07 21.12
N GLY A 630 -25.90 -18.05 21.74
CA GLY A 630 -26.81 -17.81 22.87
C GLY A 630 -27.96 -16.84 22.52
N ILE A 631 -28.71 -16.42 23.55
CA ILE A 631 -29.85 -15.51 23.36
C ILE A 631 -29.39 -14.09 23.02
N ALA A 632 -28.24 -13.64 23.54
CA ALA A 632 -27.84 -12.24 23.40
C ALA A 632 -26.34 -11.95 23.31
N LEU A 633 -25.50 -12.96 23.03
CA LEU A 633 -24.07 -12.80 22.69
C LEU A 633 -23.26 -12.00 23.71
N ARG A 634 -23.53 -12.18 25.00
CA ARG A 634 -22.99 -11.30 26.04
C ARG A 634 -21.52 -11.53 26.27
N GLY A 635 -21.02 -12.75 26.13
CA GLY A 635 -19.60 -13.04 26.16
C GLY A 635 -18.86 -12.42 24.98
N ALA A 636 -19.37 -12.57 23.75
CA ALA A 636 -18.75 -11.97 22.55
C ALA A 636 -18.70 -10.45 22.63
N VAL A 637 -19.80 -9.81 23.04
CA VAL A 637 -19.84 -8.34 23.18
C VAL A 637 -18.83 -7.86 24.23
N GLY A 638 -18.75 -8.52 25.39
CA GLY A 638 -17.85 -8.09 26.46
C GLY A 638 -16.37 -8.41 26.25
N THR A 639 -16.04 -9.50 25.53
CA THR A 639 -14.66 -9.96 25.33
C THR A 639 -14.07 -9.62 23.97
N LEU A 640 -14.89 -9.60 22.90
CA LEU A 640 -14.42 -9.47 21.51
C LEU A 640 -14.81 -8.13 20.87
N ALA A 641 -15.81 -7.43 21.40
CA ALA A 641 -16.13 -6.05 21.01
C ALA A 641 -15.58 -5.03 22.02
N ALA A 642 -16.01 -5.10 23.28
CA ALA A 642 -15.44 -4.29 24.36
C ALA A 642 -14.05 -4.79 24.76
N ASP A 643 -13.22 -3.90 25.30
CA ASP A 643 -11.80 -4.18 25.59
C ASP A 643 -11.53 -4.26 27.09
N VAL A 644 -12.46 -4.88 27.81
CA VAL A 644 -12.47 -4.90 29.28
C VAL A 644 -12.07 -6.25 29.86
N ALA A 645 -12.20 -7.33 29.10
CA ALA A 645 -11.64 -8.64 29.43
C ALA A 645 -10.17 -8.79 28.98
N GLY A 646 -9.58 -7.70 28.46
CA GLY A 646 -8.17 -7.64 28.08
C GLY A 646 -7.82 -8.26 26.73
N PHE A 647 -8.67 -8.06 25.71
CA PHE A 647 -8.39 -8.56 24.36
C PHE A 647 -7.11 -7.95 23.79
N SER A 648 -6.93 -6.63 23.92
CA SER A 648 -5.74 -5.94 23.42
C SER A 648 -4.43 -6.39 24.07
N GLU A 649 -4.52 -6.87 25.31
CA GLU A 649 -3.43 -7.40 26.11
C GLU A 649 -3.14 -8.87 25.74
N LEU A 650 -4.17 -9.68 25.49
CA LEU A 650 -4.04 -11.08 25.08
C LEU A 650 -3.66 -11.24 23.60
N PHE A 651 -4.01 -10.29 22.73
CA PHE A 651 -3.72 -10.35 21.30
C PHE A 651 -3.15 -9.02 20.81
N PRO A 652 -1.94 -8.67 21.28
CA PRO A 652 -1.39 -7.35 21.06
C PRO A 652 -1.03 -7.16 19.58
N GLY A 653 -1.37 -5.98 19.06
CA GLY A 653 -1.27 -5.70 17.61
C GLY A 653 -2.41 -6.27 16.76
N ILE A 654 -3.40 -6.96 17.33
CA ILE A 654 -4.57 -7.44 16.57
C ILE A 654 -5.79 -6.55 16.86
N THR A 655 -6.38 -5.99 15.81
CA THR A 655 -7.65 -5.25 15.88
C THR A 655 -8.81 -6.14 15.46
N ASN A 656 -9.55 -6.66 16.43
CA ASN A 656 -10.75 -7.45 16.20
C ASN A 656 -12.01 -6.58 15.99
N THR A 657 -12.91 -7.07 15.14
CA THR A 657 -14.21 -6.46 14.83
C THR A 657 -15.31 -7.53 14.94
N LEU A 658 -16.18 -7.40 15.94
CA LEU A 658 -17.37 -8.25 16.03
C LEU A 658 -18.38 -7.85 14.95
N LEU A 659 -18.93 -8.84 14.24
CA LEU A 659 -19.87 -8.62 13.15
C LEU A 659 -21.30 -8.92 13.56
N MET A 660 -22.23 -8.05 13.17
CA MET A 660 -23.66 -8.10 13.47
C MET A 660 -24.48 -7.85 12.19
N LYS A 661 -25.74 -8.30 12.16
CA LYS A 661 -26.66 -8.09 11.04
C LYS A 661 -26.74 -6.62 10.60
N ASP A 662 -26.78 -6.37 9.29
CA ASP A 662 -26.73 -5.02 8.71
C ASP A 662 -27.92 -4.14 9.20
N GLU A 663 -29.08 -4.74 9.47
CA GLU A 663 -30.30 -4.03 9.91
C GLU A 663 -30.13 -3.29 11.23
N ALA A 664 -29.19 -3.75 12.07
CA ALA A 664 -28.87 -3.09 13.33
C ALA A 664 -28.29 -1.68 13.11
N PHE A 665 -27.63 -1.45 11.97
CA PHE A 665 -26.98 -0.18 11.64
C PHE A 665 -27.90 0.81 10.91
N TYR A 666 -29.15 0.43 10.64
CA TYR A 666 -30.18 1.34 10.09
C TYR A 666 -31.07 1.93 11.19
N GLN A 667 -30.81 1.61 12.46
CA GLN A 667 -31.58 2.12 13.59
C GLN A 667 -30.92 3.35 14.22
N PRO A 668 -31.68 4.43 14.47
CA PRO A 668 -31.13 5.67 15.01
C PRO A 668 -30.58 5.46 16.43
N LEU A 669 -29.46 6.13 16.75
CA LEU A 669 -28.70 6.05 18.01
C LEU A 669 -28.06 4.68 18.30
N TYR A 670 -28.74 3.57 17.98
CA TYR A 670 -28.20 2.22 18.12
C TYR A 670 -27.02 1.99 17.19
N ARG A 671 -27.08 2.52 15.97
CA ARG A 671 -25.97 2.51 15.02
C ARG A 671 -24.69 3.09 15.61
N GLU A 672 -24.75 4.28 16.22
CA GLU A 672 -23.59 4.98 16.78
C GLU A 672 -23.04 4.23 17.98
N TYR A 673 -23.93 3.70 18.84
CA TYR A 673 -23.54 2.81 19.92
C TYR A 673 -22.74 1.61 19.39
N LEU A 674 -23.28 0.86 18.43
CA LEU A 674 -22.59 -0.30 17.85
C LEU A 674 -21.25 0.06 17.22
N LEU A 675 -21.21 1.09 16.37
CA LEU A 675 -19.98 1.53 15.71
C LEU A 675 -18.93 2.02 16.71
N SER A 676 -19.35 2.70 17.79
CA SER A 676 -18.44 3.18 18.84
C SER A 676 -17.77 2.03 19.60
N THR A 677 -18.46 0.90 19.78
CA THR A 677 -17.87 -0.33 20.35
C THR A 677 -16.94 -1.07 19.39
N GLY A 678 -16.88 -0.64 18.12
CA GLY A 678 -16.10 -1.32 17.08
C GLY A 678 -16.83 -2.47 16.40
N VAL A 679 -18.15 -2.62 16.59
CA VAL A 679 -18.98 -3.62 15.90
C VAL A 679 -19.27 -3.17 14.47
N SER A 680 -19.41 -4.10 13.53
CA SER A 680 -19.65 -3.82 12.11
C SER A 680 -20.63 -4.79 11.45
N GLY A 681 -20.94 -4.60 10.16
CA GLY A 681 -21.93 -5.39 9.42
C GLY A 681 -21.43 -6.77 8.98
N VAL A 682 -22.25 -7.81 9.12
CA VAL A 682 -21.97 -9.19 8.72
C VAL A 682 -22.49 -9.50 7.31
N SER A 683 -21.87 -8.90 6.30
CA SER A 683 -22.02 -9.32 4.91
C SER A 683 -20.70 -9.84 4.37
N ARG A 684 -20.73 -10.75 3.39
CA ARG A 684 -19.51 -11.26 2.72
C ARG A 684 -18.59 -10.11 2.32
N SER A 685 -19.17 -9.08 1.70
CA SER A 685 -18.43 -7.91 1.24
C SER A 685 -17.81 -7.09 2.39
N SER A 686 -18.49 -7.00 3.53
CA SER A 686 -17.97 -6.34 4.73
C SER A 686 -16.82 -7.14 5.35
N CYS A 687 -16.97 -8.47 5.49
CA CYS A 687 -15.95 -9.37 6.01
C CYS A 687 -14.65 -9.24 5.21
N ILE A 688 -14.74 -9.35 3.88
CA ILE A 688 -13.59 -9.18 2.98
C ILE A 688 -12.95 -7.81 3.17
N ARG A 689 -13.74 -6.72 3.23
CA ARG A 689 -13.18 -5.38 3.39
C ARG A 689 -12.50 -5.17 4.74
N HIS A 690 -13.00 -5.73 5.83
CA HIS A 690 -12.31 -5.69 7.14
C HIS A 690 -11.01 -6.49 7.14
N LEU A 691 -10.97 -7.61 6.43
CA LEU A 691 -9.78 -8.46 6.32
C LEU A 691 -8.79 -8.01 5.23
N THR A 692 -9.16 -7.07 4.37
CA THR A 692 -8.31 -6.61 3.24
C THR A 692 -7.99 -5.12 3.26
N ARG A 693 -8.44 -4.38 4.29
CA ARG A 693 -8.21 -2.93 4.44
C ARG A 693 -7.78 -2.56 5.86
N GLY A 694 -6.94 -1.53 5.94
CA GLY A 694 -6.33 -1.12 7.20
C GLY A 694 -5.37 -2.19 7.72
N GLY A 695 -5.24 -2.34 9.03
CA GLY A 695 -4.15 -3.15 9.58
C GLY A 695 -2.80 -2.46 9.43
N HIS A 696 -1.74 -3.10 9.93
CA HIS A 696 -0.41 -2.48 9.97
C HIS A 696 0.19 -2.23 8.58
N ASP A 697 -0.28 -2.99 7.58
CA ASP A 697 0.18 -2.91 6.19
C ASP A 697 -0.83 -2.29 5.23
N GLY A 698 -1.98 -1.83 5.73
CA GLY A 698 -3.09 -1.36 4.89
C GLY A 698 -3.81 -2.46 4.10
N GLN A 699 -3.45 -3.74 4.27
CA GLN A 699 -4.02 -4.93 3.60
C GLN A 699 -4.76 -5.87 4.56
N GLY A 700 -4.90 -5.47 5.81
CA GLY A 700 -5.56 -6.26 6.83
C GLY A 700 -4.62 -7.09 7.71
N MET A 701 -3.30 -6.99 7.62
CA MET A 701 -2.45 -7.67 8.61
C MET A 701 -2.68 -7.07 10.00
N GLY A 702 -2.88 -7.95 10.98
CA GLY A 702 -3.32 -7.56 12.31
C GLY A 702 -4.82 -7.25 12.37
N ARG A 703 -5.60 -7.49 11.32
CA ARG A 703 -7.07 -7.47 11.39
C ARG A 703 -7.61 -8.83 11.76
N ALA A 704 -8.62 -8.79 12.61
CA ALA A 704 -9.47 -9.93 12.88
C ALA A 704 -10.94 -9.54 12.76
N ILE A 705 -11.77 -10.49 12.36
CA ILE A 705 -13.23 -10.38 12.48
C ILE A 705 -13.74 -11.51 13.37
N THR A 706 -14.77 -11.23 14.15
CA THR A 706 -15.52 -12.25 14.90
C THR A 706 -16.88 -12.45 14.27
N ILE A 707 -17.21 -13.71 13.95
CA ILE A 707 -18.51 -14.12 13.42
C ILE A 707 -19.14 -15.10 14.40
N THR A 708 -20.41 -14.88 14.70
CA THR A 708 -21.23 -15.79 15.49
C THR A 708 -21.88 -16.79 14.54
N VAL A 709 -21.19 -17.92 14.33
CA VAL A 709 -21.37 -18.75 13.13
C VAL A 709 -22.78 -19.34 13.01
N GLY A 710 -23.36 -19.82 14.10
CA GLY A 710 -24.72 -20.39 14.08
C GLY A 710 -25.83 -19.34 13.94
N GLY A 711 -25.58 -18.10 14.37
CA GLY A 711 -26.50 -16.97 14.22
C GLY A 711 -27.86 -17.21 14.86
N SER A 712 -28.92 -16.84 14.14
CA SER A 712 -30.31 -16.99 14.61
C SER A 712 -30.73 -18.44 14.85
N ARG A 713 -30.08 -19.44 14.23
CA ARG A 713 -30.38 -20.86 14.48
C ARG A 713 -29.93 -21.30 15.87
N GLU A 714 -28.71 -20.93 16.27
CA GLU A 714 -28.23 -21.15 17.63
C GLU A 714 -29.06 -20.35 18.66
N TYR A 715 -29.46 -19.11 18.35
CA TYR A 715 -30.41 -18.36 19.19
C TYR A 715 -31.73 -19.13 19.41
N ASN A 716 -32.27 -19.75 18.35
CA ASN A 716 -33.53 -20.49 18.37
C ASN A 716 -33.46 -21.86 19.05
N ILE A 717 -32.28 -22.37 19.41
CA ILE A 717 -32.13 -23.59 20.24
C ILE A 717 -31.50 -23.33 21.62
N ALA A 718 -30.89 -22.15 21.83
CA ALA A 718 -30.30 -21.74 23.10
C ALA A 718 -31.25 -21.86 24.29
N ARG A 719 -30.83 -22.65 25.29
CA ARG A 719 -31.50 -22.86 26.57
C ARG A 719 -30.45 -23.22 27.64
N PRO A 720 -30.69 -22.92 28.92
CA PRO A 720 -29.82 -23.35 30.00
C PRO A 720 -29.63 -24.88 30.01
N GLY A 721 -28.43 -25.33 30.37
CA GLY A 721 -28.06 -26.74 30.44
C GLY A 721 -27.73 -27.39 29.09
N THR A 722 -27.58 -26.64 27.99
CA THR A 722 -27.18 -27.19 26.69
C THR A 722 -26.01 -26.46 26.05
N MET A 723 -25.25 -27.19 25.22
CA MET A 723 -24.18 -26.67 24.37
C MET A 723 -24.35 -27.20 22.95
N GLU A 724 -25.42 -26.74 22.30
CA GLU A 724 -25.77 -27.09 20.92
C GLU A 724 -25.23 -26.01 19.98
N VAL A 725 -24.42 -26.40 18.98
CA VAL A 725 -23.80 -25.48 18.01
C VAL A 725 -24.19 -25.84 16.57
N VAL A 726 -24.34 -24.81 15.73
CA VAL A 726 -24.72 -24.91 14.33
C VAL A 726 -23.54 -24.47 13.47
N VAL A 727 -22.84 -25.42 12.87
CA VAL A 727 -21.61 -25.17 12.11
C VAL A 727 -21.45 -26.02 10.85
N ARG A 728 -22.01 -27.25 10.73
CA ARG A 728 -21.79 -28.12 9.55
C ARG A 728 -22.41 -27.53 8.29
N ILE A 729 -23.55 -26.87 8.40
CA ILE A 729 -24.17 -26.17 7.27
C ILE A 729 -23.62 -24.75 7.01
N ARG A 730 -22.74 -24.23 7.88
CA ARG A 730 -22.29 -22.82 7.86
C ARG A 730 -20.91 -22.64 7.21
N LYS A 731 -20.74 -23.04 5.94
CA LYS A 731 -19.45 -22.93 5.22
C LYS A 731 -19.05 -21.49 4.80
N GLY A 732 -19.92 -20.50 5.00
CA GLY A 732 -19.72 -19.13 4.50
C GLY A 732 -18.48 -18.43 5.08
N PHE A 733 -18.19 -18.60 6.37
CA PHE A 733 -17.01 -17.98 7.00
C PHE A 733 -15.71 -18.66 6.56
N VAL A 734 -15.72 -19.99 6.36
CA VAL A 734 -14.58 -20.74 5.80
C VAL A 734 -14.27 -20.27 4.38
N ARG A 735 -15.30 -20.07 3.54
CA ARG A 735 -15.11 -19.50 2.19
C ARG A 735 -14.45 -18.12 2.21
N VAL A 736 -14.84 -17.26 3.16
CA VAL A 736 -14.21 -15.94 3.34
C VAL A 736 -12.77 -16.09 3.81
N ALA A 737 -12.49 -17.02 4.73
CA ALA A 737 -11.15 -17.32 5.21
C ALA A 737 -10.22 -17.69 4.05
N VAL A 738 -10.66 -18.64 3.19
CA VAL A 738 -9.92 -19.08 2.00
C VAL A 738 -9.72 -17.93 1.01
N GLU A 739 -10.75 -17.13 0.72
CA GLU A 739 -10.64 -16.01 -0.24
C GLU A 739 -9.67 -14.92 0.25
N THR A 740 -9.62 -14.69 1.56
CA THR A 740 -8.83 -13.61 2.17
C THR A 740 -7.48 -14.08 2.70
N GLY A 741 -7.22 -15.37 2.85
CA GLY A 741 -6.04 -15.91 3.53
C GLY A 741 -6.02 -15.58 5.02
N ALA A 742 -7.18 -15.60 5.67
CA ALA A 742 -7.30 -15.38 7.11
C ALA A 742 -7.38 -16.74 7.83
N ASP A 743 -6.58 -16.91 8.87
CA ASP A 743 -6.58 -18.14 9.67
C ASP A 743 -7.89 -18.25 10.47
N LEU A 744 -8.44 -19.47 10.56
CA LEU A 744 -9.67 -19.74 11.32
C LEU A 744 -9.33 -19.95 12.79
N VAL A 745 -10.02 -19.27 13.70
CA VAL A 745 -9.79 -19.37 15.14
C VAL A 745 -11.08 -19.81 15.84
N PRO A 746 -11.15 -21.04 16.38
CA PRO A 746 -12.33 -21.50 17.12
C PRO A 746 -12.42 -20.81 18.48
N VAL A 747 -13.62 -20.37 18.85
CA VAL A 747 -13.89 -19.71 20.14
C VAL A 747 -15.11 -20.33 20.80
N ILE A 748 -14.95 -20.77 22.06
CA ILE A 748 -16.04 -21.32 22.88
C ILE A 748 -16.30 -20.41 24.07
N ALA A 749 -17.57 -20.12 24.34
CA ALA A 749 -18.03 -19.40 25.50
C ALA A 749 -18.81 -20.32 26.45
N PHE A 750 -18.14 -20.75 27.51
CA PHE A 750 -18.75 -21.52 28.58
C PHE A 750 -19.69 -20.61 29.40
N GLY A 751 -20.92 -21.05 29.63
CA GLY A 751 -21.92 -20.29 30.41
C GLY A 751 -22.78 -19.30 29.62
N GLU A 752 -22.55 -19.12 28.31
CA GLU A 752 -23.34 -18.17 27.48
C GLU A 752 -24.85 -18.50 27.46
N ASN A 753 -25.20 -19.78 27.39
CA ASN A 753 -26.59 -20.25 27.39
C ASN A 753 -27.28 -20.16 28.77
N GLU A 754 -26.52 -19.94 29.85
CA GLU A 754 -27.05 -19.84 31.22
C GLU A 754 -27.58 -18.44 31.57
N LEU A 755 -27.40 -17.47 30.67
CA LEU A 755 -27.70 -16.06 30.94
C LEU A 755 -29.18 -15.72 30.85
N PHE A 756 -29.96 -16.49 30.11
CA PHE A 756 -31.38 -16.25 29.89
C PHE A 756 -32.14 -17.57 29.83
N GLY A 757 -33.37 -17.57 30.35
CA GLY A 757 -34.33 -18.65 30.21
C GLY A 757 -35.32 -18.35 29.09
N ARG A 758 -35.91 -19.40 28.52
CA ARG A 758 -37.03 -19.22 27.59
C ARG A 758 -38.33 -19.02 28.33
N VAL A 759 -39.17 -18.16 27.77
CA VAL A 759 -40.55 -18.04 28.22
C VAL A 759 -41.34 -19.18 27.60
N ASP A 760 -41.92 -20.01 28.45
CA ASP A 760 -42.94 -20.95 28.01
C ASP A 760 -44.24 -20.19 27.72
N VAL A 761 -44.57 -20.06 26.45
CA VAL A 761 -45.77 -19.37 25.94
C VAL A 761 -47.06 -20.07 26.41
N SER A 762 -47.01 -21.36 26.75
CA SER A 762 -48.14 -22.11 27.29
C SER A 762 -48.34 -21.91 28.79
N SER A 763 -47.37 -21.32 29.49
CA SER A 763 -47.45 -21.10 30.94
C SER A 763 -48.51 -20.06 31.33
N SER A 764 -49.14 -20.23 32.49
CA SER A 764 -50.05 -19.24 33.08
C SER A 764 -49.34 -18.02 33.67
N SER A 765 -48.01 -17.92 33.52
CA SER A 765 -47.20 -16.82 34.01
C SER A 765 -47.48 -15.50 33.27
N VAL A 766 -47.20 -14.36 33.91
CA VAL A 766 -47.33 -13.02 33.29
C VAL A 766 -46.49 -12.91 31.99
N PRO A 767 -45.21 -13.34 31.95
CA PRO A 767 -44.46 -13.37 30.68
C PRO A 767 -45.09 -14.28 29.62
N GLY A 768 -45.65 -15.43 30.02
CA GLY A 768 -46.36 -16.33 29.12
C GLY A 768 -47.62 -15.70 28.52
N LEU A 769 -48.38 -14.94 29.32
CA LEU A 769 -49.55 -14.19 28.85
C LEU A 769 -49.15 -13.08 27.88
N VAL A 770 -48.10 -12.30 28.18
CA VAL A 770 -47.59 -11.25 27.30
C VAL A 770 -47.10 -11.85 25.97
N ALA A 771 -46.38 -12.97 26.03
CA ALA A 771 -45.92 -13.67 24.84
C ALA A 771 -47.09 -14.11 23.95
N ARG A 772 -48.16 -14.68 24.53
CA ARG A 772 -49.37 -15.08 23.78
C ARG A 772 -50.08 -13.91 23.11
N VAL A 773 -50.29 -12.82 23.84
CA VAL A 773 -50.93 -11.62 23.31
C VAL A 773 -50.10 -11.04 22.15
N TRP A 774 -48.77 -11.06 22.29
CA TRP A 774 -47.88 -10.59 21.25
C TRP A 774 -47.91 -11.48 20.00
N GLU A 775 -47.79 -12.81 20.16
CA GLU A 775 -47.90 -13.76 19.03
C GLU A 775 -49.23 -13.63 18.30
N TRP A 776 -50.33 -13.38 19.03
CA TRP A 776 -51.63 -13.06 18.45
C TRP A 776 -51.60 -11.75 17.64
N ALA A 777 -51.01 -10.69 18.19
CA ALA A 777 -50.94 -9.38 17.52
C ALA A 777 -50.04 -9.37 16.26
N VAL A 778 -48.92 -10.11 16.27
CA VAL A 778 -47.99 -10.17 15.12
C VAL A 778 -48.26 -11.34 14.16
N GLY A 779 -49.19 -12.23 14.48
CA GLY A 779 -49.63 -13.33 13.61
C GLY A 779 -48.60 -14.44 13.36
N HIS A 780 -47.54 -14.54 14.15
CA HIS A 780 -46.53 -15.61 14.06
C HIS A 780 -45.86 -15.88 15.41
N LYS A 781 -45.29 -17.08 15.57
CA LYS A 781 -44.58 -17.47 16.80
C LYS A 781 -43.31 -16.66 17.01
N VAL A 782 -43.05 -16.23 18.24
CA VAL A 782 -41.91 -15.40 18.63
C VAL A 782 -41.18 -16.04 19.81
N ALA A 783 -39.87 -16.24 19.68
CA ALA A 783 -39.05 -16.78 20.77
C ALA A 783 -38.80 -15.70 21.84
N PHE A 784 -39.61 -15.72 22.91
CA PHE A 784 -39.43 -14.86 24.08
C PHE A 784 -38.43 -15.45 25.06
N SER A 785 -37.57 -14.60 25.62
CA SER A 785 -36.58 -14.96 26.64
C SER A 785 -36.59 -13.94 27.77
N THR A 786 -36.40 -14.40 29.00
CA THR A 786 -36.33 -13.58 30.21
C THR A 786 -35.14 -13.99 31.05
N GLY A 787 -34.81 -13.18 32.06
CA GLY A 787 -33.82 -13.55 33.07
C GLY A 787 -34.27 -13.12 34.46
N ARG A 788 -33.43 -12.35 35.16
CA ARG A 788 -33.75 -11.83 36.49
C ARG A 788 -34.98 -10.94 36.45
N PHE A 789 -35.77 -11.02 37.52
CA PHE A 789 -37.00 -10.25 37.71
C PHE A 789 -38.04 -10.45 36.59
N ASN A 790 -37.96 -11.54 35.82
CA ASN A 790 -38.82 -11.83 34.67
C ASN A 790 -38.78 -10.76 33.56
N ILE A 791 -37.73 -9.94 33.52
CA ILE A 791 -37.47 -8.97 32.44
C ILE A 791 -36.27 -9.44 31.61
N PHE A 792 -35.94 -8.72 30.53
CA PHE A 792 -34.74 -8.98 29.73
C PHE A 792 -33.47 -8.43 30.43
N CYS A 793 -33.24 -8.92 31.65
CA CYS A 793 -32.07 -8.71 32.48
C CYS A 793 -31.42 -10.09 32.70
N PRO A 794 -30.17 -10.32 32.30
CA PRO A 794 -29.61 -11.66 32.36
C PRO A 794 -29.35 -12.15 33.78
N TYR A 795 -29.32 -13.47 33.98
CA TYR A 795 -28.85 -14.08 35.21
C TYR A 795 -27.37 -13.77 35.45
N ARG A 796 -27.01 -13.56 36.72
CA ARG A 796 -25.61 -13.38 37.14
C ARG A 796 -24.91 -14.74 37.17
N ARG A 797 -24.41 -15.17 36.02
CA ARG A 797 -23.65 -16.41 35.86
C ARG A 797 -22.27 -16.11 35.26
N PRO A 798 -21.22 -16.88 35.63
CA PRO A 798 -19.91 -16.77 35.00
C PRO A 798 -19.98 -17.05 33.50
N VAL A 799 -19.14 -16.35 32.73
CA VAL A 799 -18.96 -16.61 31.30
C VAL A 799 -17.48 -16.64 31.01
N ASP A 800 -16.97 -17.80 30.61
CA ASP A 800 -15.55 -18.00 30.31
C ASP A 800 -15.40 -18.20 28.80
N VAL A 801 -14.79 -17.23 28.12
CA VAL A 801 -14.57 -17.25 26.66
C VAL A 801 -13.15 -17.72 26.39
N VAL A 802 -13.00 -18.84 25.68
CA VAL A 802 -11.72 -19.44 25.33
C VAL A 802 -11.46 -19.32 23.84
N VAL A 803 -10.36 -18.69 23.49
CA VAL A 803 -9.83 -18.59 22.12
C VAL A 803 -8.86 -19.74 21.88
N GLY A 804 -9.21 -20.60 20.93
CA GLY A 804 -8.43 -21.76 20.50
C GLY A 804 -7.21 -21.41 19.65
N LYS A 805 -6.48 -22.45 19.21
CA LYS A 805 -5.33 -22.31 18.31
C LYS A 805 -5.80 -21.97 16.89
N PRO A 806 -5.04 -21.17 16.13
CA PRO A 806 -5.39 -20.85 14.75
C PRO A 806 -5.20 -22.06 13.84
N ILE A 807 -6.12 -22.26 12.90
CA ILE A 807 -6.03 -23.20 11.79
C ILE A 807 -5.53 -22.41 10.58
N ALA A 808 -4.37 -22.79 10.06
CA ALA A 808 -3.71 -22.09 8.98
C ALA A 808 -4.50 -22.21 7.67
N VAL A 809 -4.69 -21.09 6.97
CA VAL A 809 -5.44 -21.07 5.70
C VAL A 809 -4.55 -20.57 4.57
N THR A 810 -4.44 -21.37 3.51
CA THR A 810 -3.83 -20.96 2.26
C THR A 810 -4.84 -20.22 1.41
N GLN A 811 -4.48 -19.01 0.97
CA GLN A 811 -5.40 -18.15 0.23
C GLN A 811 -5.71 -18.72 -1.17
N GLN A 812 -7.00 -18.88 -1.49
CA GLN A 812 -7.48 -19.15 -2.85
C GLN A 812 -8.50 -18.08 -3.25
N ARG A 813 -8.04 -17.08 -4.00
CA ARG A 813 -8.85 -15.88 -4.32
C ARG A 813 -9.91 -16.15 -5.41
N TRP A 814 -9.60 -17.03 -6.34
CA TRP A 814 -10.41 -17.34 -7.53
C TRP A 814 -10.79 -18.82 -7.48
N ASP A 815 -12.09 -19.12 -7.59
CA ASP A 815 -12.68 -20.46 -7.50
C ASP A 815 -12.16 -21.31 -6.31
N PRO A 816 -12.52 -20.96 -5.06
CA PRO A 816 -12.10 -21.73 -3.89
C PRO A 816 -12.47 -23.22 -4.03
N ASP A 817 -11.51 -24.10 -3.85
CA ASP A 817 -11.72 -25.53 -3.93
C ASP A 817 -12.67 -25.98 -2.80
N GLN A 818 -13.78 -26.60 -3.19
CA GLN A 818 -14.78 -27.07 -2.25
C GLN A 818 -14.25 -28.21 -1.36
N LYS A 819 -13.31 -29.04 -1.85
CA LYS A 819 -12.68 -30.08 -1.02
C LYS A 819 -11.83 -29.45 0.08
N TYR A 820 -11.04 -28.43 -0.24
CA TYR A 820 -10.25 -27.70 0.74
C TYR A 820 -11.12 -26.98 1.78
N ILE A 821 -12.23 -26.37 1.36
CA ILE A 821 -13.22 -25.78 2.28
C ILE A 821 -13.79 -26.82 3.25
N ASP A 822 -14.13 -28.00 2.74
CA ASP A 822 -14.71 -29.07 3.55
C ASP A 822 -13.70 -29.67 4.53
N GLN A 823 -12.44 -29.80 4.11
CA GLN A 823 -11.34 -30.18 4.99
C GLN A 823 -11.18 -29.17 6.14
N LEU A 824 -11.05 -27.87 5.83
CA LEU A 824 -10.89 -26.82 6.83
C LEU A 824 -12.07 -26.76 7.81
N GLN A 825 -13.30 -26.98 7.32
CA GLN A 825 -14.47 -27.06 8.18
C GLN A 825 -14.41 -28.25 9.13
N GLY A 826 -13.98 -29.43 8.65
CA GLY A 826 -13.78 -30.61 9.48
C GLY A 826 -12.72 -30.39 10.56
N GLU A 827 -11.60 -29.76 10.22
CA GLU A 827 -10.55 -29.38 11.18
C GLU A 827 -11.08 -28.38 12.21
N TYR A 828 -11.89 -27.40 11.78
CA TYR A 828 -12.51 -26.41 12.65
C TYR A 828 -13.48 -27.04 13.66
N ILE A 829 -14.33 -27.98 13.23
CA ILE A 829 -15.26 -28.70 14.12
C ILE A 829 -14.50 -29.53 15.16
N LYS A 830 -13.50 -30.30 14.73
CA LYS A 830 -12.65 -31.08 15.64
C LYS A 830 -11.95 -30.19 16.67
N ALA A 831 -11.52 -29.00 16.26
CA ALA A 831 -10.89 -28.04 17.17
C ALA A 831 -11.88 -27.49 18.21
N LEU A 832 -13.17 -27.31 17.87
CA LEU A 832 -14.20 -26.95 18.85
C LEU A 832 -14.47 -28.09 19.85
N GLU A 833 -14.67 -29.31 19.36
CA GLU A 833 -14.91 -30.50 20.20
C GLU A 833 -13.76 -30.68 21.20
N LYS A 834 -12.52 -30.59 20.71
CA LYS A 834 -11.34 -30.65 21.55
C LYS A 834 -11.29 -29.54 22.60
N LEU A 835 -11.59 -28.30 22.21
CA LEU A 835 -11.57 -27.17 23.13
C LEU A 835 -12.63 -27.31 24.23
N TRP A 836 -13.78 -27.90 23.92
CA TRP A 836 -14.81 -28.25 24.90
C TRP A 836 -14.31 -29.32 25.88
N ASP A 837 -13.81 -30.44 25.36
CA ASP A 837 -13.37 -31.58 26.18
C ASP A 837 -12.19 -31.21 27.09
N ASP A 838 -11.24 -30.42 26.59
CA ASP A 838 -10.05 -30.01 27.34
C ASP A 838 -10.39 -29.08 28.54
N TRP A 839 -11.52 -28.36 28.51
CA TRP A 839 -11.78 -27.25 29.45
C TRP A 839 -13.12 -27.28 30.19
N ARG A 840 -14.11 -28.08 29.76
CA ARG A 840 -15.44 -28.15 30.40
C ARG A 840 -15.40 -28.39 31.91
N ASP A 841 -14.49 -29.26 32.36
CA ASP A 841 -14.34 -29.63 33.77
C ASP A 841 -13.71 -28.50 34.60
N THR A 842 -12.81 -27.73 33.99
CA THR A 842 -12.12 -26.60 34.62
C THR A 842 -13.10 -25.45 34.90
N PHE A 843 -14.04 -25.21 33.99
CA PHE A 843 -15.05 -24.14 34.12
C PHE A 843 -16.34 -24.59 34.81
N GLY A 844 -16.36 -25.79 35.42
CA GLY A 844 -17.46 -26.24 36.27
C GLY A 844 -18.77 -26.50 35.51
N VAL A 845 -18.69 -26.87 34.23
CA VAL A 845 -19.86 -27.27 33.45
C VAL A 845 -20.46 -28.55 34.03
N ASP A 846 -21.78 -28.61 34.16
CA ASP A 846 -22.47 -29.81 34.65
C ASP A 846 -22.19 -31.01 33.72
N ARG A 847 -21.99 -32.20 34.33
CA ARG A 847 -21.63 -33.42 33.59
C ARG A 847 -22.71 -33.85 32.59
N SER A 848 -23.97 -33.49 32.83
CA SER A 848 -25.09 -33.77 31.94
C SER A 848 -25.06 -32.97 30.64
N VAL A 849 -24.39 -31.81 30.62
CA VAL A 849 -24.28 -30.96 29.43
C VAL A 849 -23.30 -31.60 28.45
N ARG A 850 -23.81 -31.92 27.25
CA ARG A 850 -23.01 -32.44 26.14
C ARG A 850 -22.80 -31.34 25.09
N PHE A 851 -21.63 -31.36 24.46
CA PHE A 851 -21.36 -30.56 23.28
C PHE A 851 -21.92 -31.30 22.07
N GLU A 852 -22.88 -30.68 21.39
CA GLU A 852 -23.58 -31.30 20.26
C GLU A 852 -23.54 -30.38 19.05
N VAL A 853 -23.01 -30.90 17.95
CA VAL A 853 -23.07 -30.23 16.65
C VAL A 853 -24.36 -30.66 15.96
N VAL A 854 -25.42 -29.86 16.10
CA VAL A 854 -26.78 -30.24 15.69
C VAL A 854 -27.01 -30.08 14.18
N GLU A 855 -26.31 -29.14 13.53
CA GLU A 855 -26.42 -28.82 12.10
C GLU A 855 -25.15 -28.22 11.53
#